data_AF-A0AA39P1P2-F1
#
_entry.id   AF-A0AA39P1P2-F1
#
_cell.length_a   1.000
_cell.length_b   1.000
_cell.length_c   1.000
_cell.angle_alpha   90.00
_cell.angle_beta   90.00
_cell.angle_gamma   90.00
#
_symmetry.space_group_name_H-M   'P 1'
#
loop_
_entity.id
_entity.type
_entity.pdbx_description
1 polymer ?
#
loop_
_entity_poly.entity_id
_entity_poly.type
_entity_poly.pdbx_seq_one_letter_code
_entity_poly.pdbx_strand_id
1 'polypeptide(L)'
;MSPPPPPPPPAHQMPTDDEGERSAASPPPNNDDMDSGEERQRAARRRMAVNGYKRRHPDATPEELDEKYPPIAVSRKKTRRQIEAAQKRDGETTDEYEKRLRRAEKKRQQRAAAKSQTPVPGPSKKERPKSRSSAAPKPDTRSAPILVDATRAPPSPPIDPVLLASEPPPAPPSRRISDFGVGALGVHPDAPTITWDRVSNESSPTPARVVLPFVPQDDINIVQDHAQAVRRHAEESPILEDTNEHVVFMRAPFPPDAELNDVIMDHLVHHRGVKLEGFYTPKIVEQLTTEYMATQWNVQPARVVEVHDTVRQKQHALLPFKKMLHSDFIDGLADPIRNEKILDVPMTHRGAPPPFGMMDDGYDAWNNTSSQYDWPHGLSREQWSDMNWGLLHHACTYTDEHHDADGKMTLIIGEQGSKLWTVTFPNRPLERHVVTDYFDQALQFALPTQQDERLCVSFTLVLLPGDLYFQPPGAIHAVYTPEPSFTRGASFWSLDTMHQVELSRRYDRESGMWSTNLDHAPERVYEGLVRMMLALPTNPEKLRYKRSLAAFLLMIIDPAAYIPSHARAYGVMIRIDGPNAEQQDAIEEQESQALGRVNRCPWAPEAVRYAKQVAKAIGLPSPKEIARFLQTGAGLSDPGEKISIAPVLREILKAQQVEREASERQELNANRRARPKANKPNVKKRKKI
;
A
#
# COMPACT_ATOMS: atom_id res chain seq x y z
N MET A 1 50.10 -16.94 -30.66
CA MET A 1 48.94 -16.92 -31.59
C MET A 1 48.13 -18.17 -31.31
N SER A 2 47.02 -18.02 -30.59
CA SER A 2 46.11 -19.13 -30.27
C SER A 2 45.09 -19.28 -31.40
N PRO A 3 44.68 -20.51 -31.76
CA PRO A 3 43.73 -20.72 -32.85
C PRO A 3 42.32 -20.25 -32.46
N PRO A 4 41.49 -19.84 -33.43
CA PRO A 4 40.13 -19.42 -33.17
C PRO A 4 39.24 -20.61 -32.76
N PRO A 5 38.20 -20.37 -31.95
CA PRO A 5 37.28 -21.41 -31.51
C PRO A 5 36.41 -21.91 -32.69
N PRO A 6 35.92 -23.17 -32.62
CA PRO A 6 35.09 -23.76 -33.66
C PRO A 6 33.69 -23.12 -33.71
N PRO A 7 33.02 -23.15 -34.87
CA PRO A 7 31.68 -22.60 -35.03
C PRO A 7 30.63 -23.46 -34.31
N PRO A 8 29.51 -22.85 -33.88
CA PRO A 8 28.44 -23.54 -33.20
C PRO A 8 27.66 -24.49 -34.14
N PRO A 9 27.02 -25.54 -33.59
CA PRO A 9 26.27 -26.51 -34.38
C PRO A 9 24.96 -25.91 -34.94
N PRO A 10 24.44 -26.45 -36.05
CA PRO A 10 23.24 -25.93 -36.71
C PRO A 10 21.98 -26.20 -35.89
N ALA A 11 21.07 -25.22 -35.88
CA ALA A 11 19.80 -25.27 -35.16
C ALA A 11 18.87 -26.36 -35.72
N HIS A 12 18.34 -27.20 -34.83
CA HIS A 12 17.28 -28.15 -35.13
C HIS A 12 15.97 -27.42 -35.43
N GLN A 13 15.38 -27.69 -36.59
CA GLN A 13 14.02 -27.27 -36.94
C GLN A 13 13.00 -28.01 -36.06
N MET A 14 12.13 -27.26 -35.39
CA MET A 14 10.96 -27.81 -34.69
C MET A 14 9.79 -28.03 -35.68
N PRO A 15 8.90 -29.01 -35.43
CA PRO A 15 7.78 -29.30 -36.30
C PRO A 15 6.70 -28.21 -36.20
N THR A 16 6.11 -27.85 -37.33
CA THR A 16 4.91 -27.02 -37.43
C THR A 16 3.68 -27.86 -37.09
N ASP A 17 3.02 -27.56 -35.97
CA ASP A 17 1.75 -28.17 -35.60
C ASP A 17 0.55 -27.43 -36.22
N ASP A 18 -0.41 -28.26 -36.58
CA ASP A 18 -1.65 -28.07 -37.33
C ASP A 18 -2.61 -27.00 -36.78
N GLU A 19 -3.29 -26.32 -37.71
CA GLU A 19 -4.34 -25.34 -37.44
C GLU A 19 -5.65 -26.02 -36.98
N GLY A 20 -6.00 -25.84 -35.71
CA GLY A 20 -7.29 -26.22 -35.14
C GLY A 20 -8.23 -25.02 -34.95
N GLU A 21 -9.38 -25.07 -35.62
CA GLU A 21 -10.47 -24.08 -35.64
C GLU A 21 -10.89 -23.55 -34.25
N ARG A 22 -10.92 -22.21 -34.10
CA ARG A 22 -11.44 -21.53 -32.91
C ARG A 22 -12.93 -21.18 -33.08
N SER A 23 -13.79 -21.84 -32.31
CA SER A 23 -15.21 -21.49 -32.18
C SER A 23 -15.40 -20.21 -31.34
N ALA A 24 -16.32 -19.36 -31.77
CA ALA A 24 -16.64 -18.07 -31.16
C ALA A 24 -17.23 -18.18 -29.73
N ALA A 25 -16.63 -17.45 -28.80
CA ALA A 25 -17.12 -17.33 -27.43
C ALA A 25 -18.37 -16.43 -27.34
N SER A 26 -19.40 -16.90 -26.63
CA SER A 26 -20.61 -16.13 -26.32
C SER A 26 -20.38 -15.11 -25.19
N PRO A 27 -21.10 -13.97 -25.16
CA PRO A 27 -20.93 -12.94 -24.15
C PRO A 27 -21.48 -13.37 -22.78
N PRO A 28 -20.98 -12.80 -21.66
CA PRO A 28 -21.36 -13.19 -20.31
C PRO A 28 -22.80 -12.73 -19.96
N PRO A 29 -23.53 -13.49 -19.13
CA PRO A 29 -24.88 -13.12 -18.71
C PRO A 29 -24.86 -12.06 -17.60
N ASN A 30 -25.86 -11.16 -17.63
CA ASN A 30 -26.13 -10.17 -16.59
C ASN A 30 -26.56 -10.85 -15.27
N ASN A 31 -25.94 -10.43 -14.16
CA ASN A 31 -26.24 -10.86 -12.81
C ASN A 31 -27.29 -9.95 -12.17
N ASP A 32 -28.52 -10.45 -12.03
CA ASP A 32 -29.53 -9.93 -11.09
C ASP A 32 -30.45 -11.10 -10.70
N ASP A 33 -30.03 -11.91 -9.73
CA ASP A 33 -30.88 -12.86 -8.96
C ASP A 33 -30.07 -13.39 -7.76
N MET A 34 -30.19 -12.72 -6.60
CA MET A 34 -29.36 -12.97 -5.40
C MET A 34 -29.54 -14.35 -4.76
N ASP A 35 -30.71 -14.99 -4.88
CA ASP A 35 -30.93 -16.34 -4.31
C ASP A 35 -30.24 -17.46 -5.11
N SER A 36 -29.97 -17.25 -6.41
CA SER A 36 -29.36 -18.29 -7.25
C SER A 36 -27.84 -18.41 -7.10
N GLY A 37 -27.21 -17.44 -6.44
CA GLY A 37 -25.76 -17.39 -6.24
C GLY A 37 -25.29 -18.37 -5.16
N GLU A 38 -26.02 -18.45 -4.04
CA GLU A 38 -25.63 -19.28 -2.92
C GLU A 38 -25.81 -20.77 -3.22
N GLU A 39 -26.92 -21.17 -3.86
CA GLU A 39 -27.13 -22.57 -4.30
C GLU A 39 -26.05 -23.02 -5.30
N ARG A 40 -25.64 -22.14 -6.23
CA ARG A 40 -24.53 -22.42 -7.17
C ARG A 40 -23.18 -22.53 -6.48
N GLN A 41 -22.90 -21.66 -5.51
CA GLN A 41 -21.68 -21.74 -4.72
C GLN A 41 -21.63 -23.03 -3.90
N ARG A 42 -22.75 -23.43 -3.27
CA ARG A 42 -22.84 -24.71 -2.54
C ARG A 42 -22.66 -25.91 -3.46
N ALA A 43 -23.27 -25.91 -4.66
CA ALA A 43 -23.07 -26.96 -5.66
C ALA A 43 -21.62 -27.04 -6.17
N ALA A 44 -20.96 -25.89 -6.38
CA ALA A 44 -19.56 -25.84 -6.78
C ALA A 44 -18.62 -26.36 -5.67
N ARG A 45 -18.87 -25.98 -4.41
CA ARG A 45 -18.14 -26.49 -3.23
C ARG A 45 -18.28 -28.00 -3.10
N ARG A 46 -19.50 -28.53 -3.25
CA ARG A 46 -19.73 -29.99 -3.25
C ARG A 46 -18.91 -30.68 -4.34
N ARG A 47 -18.91 -30.15 -5.57
CA ARG A 47 -18.15 -30.74 -6.69
C ARG A 47 -16.65 -30.78 -6.41
N MET A 48 -16.10 -29.71 -5.84
CA MET A 48 -14.69 -29.66 -5.44
C MET A 48 -14.37 -30.65 -4.31
N ALA A 49 -15.24 -30.76 -3.30
CA ALA A 49 -15.08 -31.71 -2.20
C ALA A 49 -15.13 -33.17 -2.68
N VAL A 50 -16.07 -33.51 -3.56
CA VAL A 50 -16.18 -34.84 -4.19
C VAL A 50 -14.92 -35.16 -5.00
N ASN A 51 -14.40 -34.21 -5.79
CA ASN A 51 -13.19 -34.42 -6.57
C ASN A 51 -11.94 -34.61 -5.69
N GLY A 52 -11.81 -33.83 -4.61
CA GLY A 52 -10.73 -33.99 -3.63
C GLY A 52 -10.81 -35.33 -2.90
N TYR A 53 -12.02 -35.80 -2.59
CA TYR A 53 -12.24 -37.10 -1.98
C TYR A 53 -11.86 -38.25 -2.91
N LYS A 54 -12.31 -38.21 -4.18
CA LYS A 54 -11.95 -39.20 -5.21
C LYS A 54 -10.43 -39.30 -5.46
N ARG A 55 -9.68 -38.20 -5.33
CA ARG A 55 -8.21 -38.23 -5.45
C ARG A 55 -7.54 -39.01 -4.32
N ARG A 56 -8.09 -38.94 -3.11
CA ARG A 56 -7.57 -39.67 -1.93
C ARG A 56 -8.11 -41.09 -1.81
N HIS A 57 -9.29 -41.34 -2.39
CA HIS A 57 -9.97 -42.62 -2.36
C HIS A 57 -10.44 -42.96 -3.79
N PRO A 58 -9.54 -43.50 -4.64
CA PRO A 58 -9.84 -43.79 -6.04
C PRO A 58 -11.00 -44.78 -6.22
N ASP A 59 -11.15 -45.69 -5.25
CA ASP A 59 -12.15 -46.76 -5.26
C ASP A 59 -13.48 -46.37 -4.60
N ALA A 60 -13.66 -45.10 -4.22
CA ALA A 60 -14.88 -44.62 -3.57
C ALA A 60 -16.11 -44.82 -4.45
N THR A 61 -17.09 -45.56 -3.93
CA THR A 61 -18.35 -45.86 -4.63
C THR A 61 -19.25 -44.62 -4.72
N PRO A 62 -20.15 -44.53 -5.72
CA PRO A 62 -21.14 -43.46 -5.78
C PRO A 62 -21.98 -43.32 -4.51
N GLU A 63 -22.34 -44.44 -3.87
CA GLU A 63 -23.09 -44.48 -2.62
C GLU A 63 -22.31 -43.84 -1.46
N GLU A 64 -21.02 -44.16 -1.29
CA GLU A 64 -20.15 -43.51 -0.28
C GLU A 64 -19.99 -42.01 -0.52
N LEU A 65 -19.95 -41.59 -1.79
CA LEU A 65 -19.84 -40.18 -2.16
C LEU A 65 -21.12 -39.41 -1.89
N ASP A 66 -22.29 -40.01 -2.13
CA ASP A 66 -23.58 -39.39 -1.85
C ASP A 66 -23.93 -39.42 -0.36
N GLU A 67 -23.49 -40.44 0.40
CA GLU A 67 -23.58 -40.46 1.87
C GLU A 67 -22.73 -39.35 2.49
N LYS A 68 -21.49 -39.20 2.04
CA LYS A 68 -20.55 -38.20 2.57
C LYS A 68 -20.82 -36.78 2.08
N TYR A 69 -21.36 -36.65 0.87
CA TYR A 69 -21.68 -35.38 0.23
C TYR A 69 -23.08 -35.45 -0.39
N PRO A 70 -24.17 -35.34 0.38
CA PRO A 70 -25.52 -35.47 -0.15
C PRO A 70 -25.82 -34.48 -1.29
N PRO A 71 -26.59 -34.89 -2.31
CA PRO A 71 -26.93 -34.05 -3.44
C PRO A 71 -27.71 -32.83 -2.99
N ILE A 72 -27.27 -31.65 -3.45
CA ILE A 72 -27.94 -30.39 -3.16
C ILE A 72 -29.08 -30.24 -4.16
N ALA A 73 -30.32 -30.16 -3.66
CA ALA A 73 -31.50 -29.90 -4.49
C ALA A 73 -31.38 -28.48 -5.08
N VAL A 74 -30.93 -28.37 -6.33
CA VAL A 74 -30.88 -27.09 -7.03
C VAL A 74 -32.29 -26.76 -7.49
N SER A 75 -32.83 -25.62 -7.05
CA SER A 75 -34.13 -25.16 -7.53
C SER A 75 -34.08 -25.00 -9.05
N ARG A 76 -35.00 -25.67 -9.78
CA ARG A 76 -35.05 -25.53 -11.24
C ARG A 76 -35.34 -24.06 -11.56
N LYS A 77 -34.52 -23.46 -12.44
CA LYS A 77 -34.76 -22.10 -12.95
C LYS A 77 -36.22 -21.98 -13.38
N LYS A 78 -36.93 -21.00 -12.81
CA LYS A 78 -38.30 -20.67 -13.21
C LYS A 78 -38.31 -20.48 -14.72
N THR A 79 -39.21 -21.18 -15.41
CA THR A 79 -39.37 -21.02 -16.85
C THR A 79 -39.74 -19.58 -17.17
N ARG A 80 -39.41 -19.08 -18.36
CA ARG A 80 -39.78 -17.73 -18.81
C ARG A 80 -41.28 -17.43 -18.59
N ARG A 81 -42.13 -18.43 -18.80
CA ARG A 81 -43.59 -18.35 -18.56
C ARG A 81 -43.96 -18.18 -17.08
N GLN A 82 -43.22 -18.80 -16.17
CA GLN A 82 -43.39 -18.62 -14.72
C GLN A 82 -42.88 -17.27 -14.23
N ILE A 83 -41.82 -16.73 -14.85
CA ILE A 83 -41.32 -15.37 -14.58
C ILE A 83 -42.34 -14.34 -15.08
N GLU A 84 -42.86 -14.51 -16.29
CA GLU A 84 -43.91 -13.65 -16.87
C GLU A 84 -45.20 -13.70 -16.04
N ALA A 85 -45.60 -14.87 -15.54
CA ALA A 85 -46.75 -15.02 -14.64
C ALA A 85 -46.53 -14.32 -13.28
N ALA A 86 -45.33 -14.42 -12.70
CA ALA A 86 -45.00 -13.76 -11.43
C ALA A 86 -44.89 -12.22 -11.55
N GLN A 87 -44.62 -11.71 -12.76
CA GLN A 87 -44.55 -10.27 -13.02
C GLN A 87 -45.91 -9.64 -13.33
N LYS A 88 -46.94 -10.44 -13.63
CA LYS A 88 -48.30 -9.98 -13.86
C LYS A 88 -48.95 -9.67 -12.51
N ARG A 89 -49.48 -8.45 -12.36
CA ARG A 89 -50.14 -8.06 -11.09
C ARG A 89 -51.50 -8.74 -11.00
N ASP A 90 -51.94 -9.10 -9.79
CA ASP A 90 -53.28 -9.65 -9.60
C ASP A 90 -54.34 -8.69 -10.15
N GLY A 91 -55.19 -9.22 -11.04
CA GLY A 91 -56.22 -8.46 -11.75
C GLY A 91 -55.76 -7.70 -12.99
N GLU A 92 -54.47 -7.70 -13.35
CA GLU A 92 -53.97 -7.07 -14.58
C GLU A 92 -54.42 -7.89 -15.80
N THR A 93 -55.08 -7.27 -16.76
CA THR A 93 -55.42 -7.93 -18.03
C THR A 93 -54.15 -8.17 -18.87
N THR A 94 -54.19 -9.11 -19.82
CA THR A 94 -53.02 -9.39 -20.68
C THR A 94 -52.59 -8.16 -21.49
N ASP A 95 -53.55 -7.37 -21.98
CA ASP A 95 -53.29 -6.13 -22.70
C ASP A 95 -52.63 -5.06 -21.81
N GLU A 96 -53.03 -4.95 -20.54
CA GLU A 96 -52.41 -4.03 -19.58
C GLU A 96 -50.97 -4.41 -19.27
N TYR A 97 -50.71 -5.70 -19.09
CA TYR A 97 -49.37 -6.25 -18.90
C TYR A 97 -48.46 -5.94 -20.10
N GLU A 98 -48.91 -6.21 -21.33
CA GLU A 98 -48.16 -5.88 -22.53
C GLU A 98 -47.92 -4.38 -22.69
N LYS A 99 -48.93 -3.56 -22.40
CA LYS A 99 -48.82 -2.09 -22.46
C LYS A 99 -47.81 -1.57 -21.43
N ARG A 100 -47.72 -2.19 -20.26
CA ARG A 100 -46.72 -1.89 -19.23
C ARG A 100 -45.32 -2.29 -19.69
N LEU A 101 -45.16 -3.47 -20.30
CA LEU A 101 -43.88 -3.93 -20.85
C LEU A 101 -43.37 -3.00 -21.95
N ARG A 102 -44.22 -2.64 -22.92
CA ARG A 102 -43.88 -1.69 -24.00
C ARG A 102 -43.48 -0.31 -23.46
N ARG A 103 -44.13 0.17 -22.39
CA ARG A 103 -43.75 1.43 -21.72
C ARG A 103 -42.39 1.34 -21.03
N ALA A 104 -42.10 0.21 -20.38
CA ALA A 104 -40.81 -0.03 -19.72
C ALA A 104 -39.67 -0.12 -20.75
N GLU A 105 -39.87 -0.85 -21.85
CA GLU A 105 -38.92 -0.98 -22.96
C GLU A 105 -38.61 0.39 -23.59
N LYS A 106 -39.66 1.17 -23.91
CA LYS A 106 -39.51 2.53 -24.44
C LYS A 106 -38.71 3.44 -23.51
N LYS A 107 -38.92 3.32 -22.18
CA LYS A 107 -38.17 4.09 -21.18
C LYS A 107 -36.70 3.63 -21.09
N ARG A 108 -36.42 2.33 -21.29
CA ARG A 108 -35.07 1.77 -21.35
C ARG A 108 -34.32 2.26 -22.59
N GLN A 109 -34.96 2.23 -23.74
CA GLN A 109 -34.42 2.79 -25.00
C GLN A 109 -34.15 4.29 -24.90
N GLN A 110 -35.05 5.07 -24.28
CA GLN A 110 -34.83 6.49 -24.03
C GLN A 110 -33.61 6.77 -23.13
N ARG A 111 -33.39 5.95 -22.09
CA ARG A 111 -32.21 6.07 -21.22
C ARG A 111 -30.92 5.67 -21.94
N ALA A 112 -30.96 4.62 -22.75
CA ALA A 112 -29.82 4.19 -23.56
C ALA A 112 -29.43 5.26 -24.59
N ALA A 113 -30.41 5.84 -25.29
CA ALA A 113 -30.19 6.94 -26.23
C ALA A 113 -29.67 8.22 -25.55
N ALA A 114 -30.14 8.53 -24.34
CA ALA A 114 -29.62 9.66 -23.56
C ALA A 114 -28.17 9.43 -23.10
N LYS A 115 -27.78 8.17 -22.85
CA LYS A 115 -26.41 7.80 -22.43
C LYS A 115 -25.43 7.78 -23.62
N SER A 116 -25.89 7.47 -24.83
CA SER A 116 -25.08 7.50 -26.06
C SER A 116 -24.92 8.91 -26.65
N GLN A 117 -25.66 9.90 -26.16
CA GLN A 117 -25.60 11.29 -26.62
C GLN A 117 -24.84 12.23 -25.67
N THR A 118 -24.16 11.70 -24.64
CA THR A 118 -23.28 12.51 -23.78
C THR A 118 -22.03 12.93 -24.56
N PRO A 119 -21.86 14.21 -24.94
CA PRO A 119 -20.65 14.67 -25.61
C PRO A 119 -19.55 14.91 -24.56
N VAL A 120 -18.29 14.75 -24.97
CA VAL A 120 -17.11 15.21 -24.23
C VAL A 120 -17.31 16.69 -23.82
N PRO A 121 -17.03 17.09 -22.56
CA PRO A 121 -17.38 18.42 -22.07
C PRO A 121 -16.51 19.51 -22.72
N GLY A 122 -17.08 20.19 -23.72
CA GLY A 122 -16.69 21.54 -24.13
C GLY A 122 -17.50 22.61 -23.41
N PRO A 123 -17.11 23.90 -23.47
CA PRO A 123 -17.60 24.92 -22.55
C PRO A 123 -19.08 25.28 -22.82
N SER A 124 -19.89 24.99 -21.82
CA SER A 124 -21.20 25.55 -21.45
C SER A 124 -22.14 26.05 -22.56
N LYS A 125 -23.26 25.33 -22.76
CA LYS A 125 -24.55 25.96 -23.11
C LYS A 125 -25.68 25.42 -22.22
N LYS A 126 -26.51 26.37 -21.78
CA LYS A 126 -27.56 26.27 -20.76
C LYS A 126 -28.71 25.36 -21.19
N GLU A 127 -29.07 24.39 -20.35
CA GLU A 127 -30.39 23.72 -20.39
C GLU A 127 -31.33 24.27 -19.30
N ARG A 128 -32.62 24.41 -19.65
CA ARG A 128 -33.71 24.92 -18.79
C ARG A 128 -34.28 23.79 -17.91
N PRO A 129 -34.58 24.03 -16.61
CA PRO A 129 -35.28 23.04 -15.81
C PRO A 129 -36.80 23.10 -16.01
N LYS A 130 -37.43 21.93 -16.18
CA LYS A 130 -38.88 21.71 -16.11
C LYS A 130 -39.34 21.66 -14.65
N SER A 131 -40.37 22.43 -14.33
CA SER A 131 -40.98 22.58 -13.02
C SER A 131 -41.70 21.31 -12.54
N ARG A 132 -41.34 20.83 -11.33
CA ARG A 132 -42.22 19.99 -10.49
C ARG A 132 -42.90 20.89 -9.46
N SER A 133 -44.22 20.87 -9.44
CA SER A 133 -45.04 21.48 -8.40
C SER A 133 -45.05 20.59 -7.15
N SER A 134 -44.54 21.10 -6.02
CA SER A 134 -44.89 20.59 -4.70
C SER A 134 -45.80 21.62 -4.02
N ALA A 135 -46.95 21.14 -3.57
CA ALA A 135 -47.89 21.88 -2.75
C ALA A 135 -47.27 22.13 -1.37
N ALA A 136 -47.44 23.35 -0.86
CA ALA A 136 -47.04 23.75 0.48
C ALA A 136 -48.06 23.24 1.53
N PRO A 137 -47.61 22.76 2.71
CA PRO A 137 -48.43 22.74 3.90
C PRO A 137 -48.49 24.14 4.53
N LYS A 138 -49.65 24.49 5.09
CA LYS A 138 -49.93 25.73 5.82
C LYS A 138 -49.15 25.80 7.14
N PRO A 139 -48.93 27.02 7.68
CA PRO A 139 -48.07 27.25 8.83
C PRO A 139 -48.81 26.93 10.12
N ASP A 140 -48.15 26.21 11.02
CA ASP A 140 -48.59 26.14 12.40
C ASP A 140 -47.91 27.24 13.22
N THR A 141 -48.73 27.87 14.03
CA THR A 141 -48.44 29.06 14.82
C THR A 141 -47.99 28.67 16.22
N ARG A 142 -47.04 29.47 16.75
CA ARG A 142 -46.59 29.56 18.15
C ARG A 142 -45.66 28.46 18.66
N SER A 143 -44.37 28.78 18.68
CA SER A 143 -43.49 28.52 19.82
C SER A 143 -42.44 29.62 19.86
N ALA A 144 -42.40 30.38 20.95
CA ALA A 144 -41.42 31.43 21.21
C ALA A 144 -40.00 30.83 21.29
N PRO A 145 -38.95 31.62 21.02
CA PRO A 145 -37.58 31.14 21.16
C PRO A 145 -37.27 30.92 22.65
N ILE A 146 -37.00 29.65 23.01
CA ILE A 146 -36.35 29.32 24.27
C ILE A 146 -34.91 29.78 24.14
N LEU A 147 -34.56 30.83 24.90
CA LEU A 147 -33.19 31.18 25.22
C LEU A 147 -32.60 29.98 25.98
N VAL A 148 -31.64 29.28 25.38
CA VAL A 148 -30.88 28.25 26.08
C VAL A 148 -29.73 28.96 26.79
N ASP A 149 -29.85 29.06 28.11
CA ASP A 149 -28.82 29.49 29.04
C ASP A 149 -27.63 28.54 28.95
N ALA A 150 -26.45 29.07 28.60
CA ALA A 150 -25.20 28.34 28.44
C ALA A 150 -24.48 28.13 29.79
N THR A 151 -25.23 27.77 30.83
CA THR A 151 -24.67 27.41 32.13
C THR A 151 -25.24 26.08 32.61
N ARG A 152 -24.33 25.16 32.96
CA ARG A 152 -24.52 23.76 33.40
C ARG A 152 -24.83 22.72 32.31
N ALA A 153 -23.75 22.18 31.74
CA ALA A 153 -23.74 20.77 31.36
C ALA A 153 -23.96 19.90 32.61
N PRO A 154 -24.73 18.80 32.53
CA PRO A 154 -24.82 17.83 33.62
C PRO A 154 -23.42 17.23 33.87
N PRO A 155 -23.03 16.99 35.14
CA PRO A 155 -21.77 16.33 35.43
C PRO A 155 -21.80 14.95 34.79
N SER A 156 -20.77 14.65 34.00
CA SER A 156 -20.44 13.28 33.60
C SER A 156 -20.41 12.40 34.86
N PRO A 157 -20.87 11.14 34.81
CA PRO A 157 -20.72 10.24 35.92
C PRO A 157 -19.23 10.22 36.33
N PRO A 158 -18.91 10.21 37.64
CA PRO A 158 -17.53 10.16 38.09
C PRO A 158 -16.90 8.89 37.48
N ILE A 159 -15.91 9.10 36.64
CA ILE A 159 -14.98 8.04 36.25
C ILE A 159 -14.20 7.73 37.53
N ASP A 160 -14.42 6.56 38.09
CA ASP A 160 -13.63 6.05 39.22
C ASP A 160 -12.13 6.14 38.85
N PRO A 161 -11.31 6.93 39.55
CA PRO A 161 -9.87 6.99 39.29
C PRO A 161 -9.12 5.76 39.85
N VAL A 162 -9.82 4.67 40.16
CA VAL A 162 -9.28 3.51 40.91
C VAL A 162 -8.97 2.33 39.99
N LEU A 163 -8.57 2.59 38.75
CA LEU A 163 -7.90 1.61 37.90
C LEU A 163 -6.75 2.30 37.16
N LEU A 164 -5.55 1.72 37.28
CA LEU A 164 -4.28 2.06 36.60
C LEU A 164 -3.31 2.99 37.36
N ALA A 165 -3.02 2.62 38.61
CA ALA A 165 -1.64 2.63 39.10
C ALA A 165 -1.26 1.21 39.55
N SER A 166 -1.51 0.21 38.70
CA SER A 166 -0.77 -1.04 38.82
C SER A 166 0.68 -0.69 38.53
N GLU A 167 1.60 -1.02 39.45
CA GLU A 167 3.02 -0.99 39.15
C GLU A 167 3.23 -1.61 37.76
N PRO A 168 4.04 -0.97 36.88
CA PRO A 168 4.31 -1.54 35.58
C PRO A 168 4.78 -2.98 35.83
N PRO A 169 4.15 -3.98 35.18
CA PRO A 169 4.52 -5.37 35.39
C PRO A 169 6.04 -5.49 35.25
N PRO A 170 6.71 -6.28 36.12
CA PRO A 170 8.16 -6.42 36.05
C PRO A 170 8.54 -6.73 34.61
N ALA A 171 9.50 -5.96 34.08
CA ALA A 171 9.94 -6.11 32.71
C ALA A 171 10.22 -7.61 32.46
N PRO A 172 9.58 -8.23 31.46
CA PRO A 172 9.78 -9.64 31.20
C PRO A 172 11.29 -9.90 31.07
N PRO A 173 11.82 -11.00 31.63
CA PRO A 173 13.23 -11.31 31.51
C PRO A 173 13.58 -11.25 30.03
N SER A 174 14.59 -10.44 29.68
CA SER A 174 15.03 -10.32 28.31
C SER A 174 15.41 -11.71 27.82
N ARG A 175 14.56 -12.31 26.98
CA ARG A 175 14.92 -13.54 26.27
C ARG A 175 16.00 -13.12 25.30
N ARG A 176 17.26 -13.15 25.74
CA ARG A 176 18.42 -13.13 24.85
C ARG A 176 18.39 -14.46 24.11
N ILE A 177 17.59 -14.52 23.05
CA ILE A 177 17.59 -15.63 22.11
C ILE A 177 18.96 -15.57 21.43
N SER A 178 19.82 -16.53 21.78
CA SER A 178 21.12 -16.71 21.12
C SER A 178 20.98 -17.50 19.82
N ASP A 179 19.89 -18.24 19.65
CA ASP A 179 19.75 -19.24 18.61
C ASP A 179 18.53 -18.92 17.73
N PHE A 180 18.77 -18.68 16.45
CA PHE A 180 17.74 -18.33 15.48
C PHE A 180 17.53 -19.46 14.48
N GLY A 181 16.33 -20.03 14.46
CA GLY A 181 15.93 -21.13 13.58
C GLY A 181 16.35 -22.52 14.05
N VAL A 182 17.17 -22.65 15.09
CA VAL A 182 17.65 -23.97 15.56
C VAL A 182 16.48 -24.76 16.17
N GLY A 183 16.09 -25.84 15.50
CA GLY A 183 14.94 -26.66 15.91
C GLY A 183 13.57 -26.00 15.67
N ALA A 184 13.53 -24.88 14.95
CA ALA A 184 12.29 -24.21 14.61
C ALA A 184 11.47 -25.03 13.59
N LEU A 185 10.14 -24.84 13.62
CA LEU A 185 9.23 -25.46 12.66
C LEU A 185 9.61 -25.08 11.22
N GLY A 186 9.57 -26.04 10.29
CA GLY A 186 9.90 -25.78 8.88
C GLY A 186 11.40 -25.57 8.60
N VAL A 187 12.28 -25.79 9.58
CA VAL A 187 13.72 -25.82 9.36
C VAL A 187 14.17 -27.25 9.09
N HIS A 188 14.95 -27.45 8.03
CA HIS A 188 15.51 -28.76 7.71
C HIS A 188 16.51 -29.20 8.80
N PRO A 189 16.46 -30.45 9.28
CA PRO A 189 17.35 -30.92 10.37
C PRO A 189 18.84 -30.85 10.02
N ASP A 190 19.17 -31.02 8.73
CA ASP A 190 20.56 -30.93 8.23
C ASP A 190 20.96 -29.52 7.77
N ALA A 191 20.12 -28.51 7.99
CA ALA A 191 20.45 -27.14 7.60
C ALA A 191 21.71 -26.66 8.35
N PRO A 192 22.73 -26.14 7.65
CA PRO A 192 23.94 -25.68 8.30
C PRO A 192 23.67 -24.43 9.14
N THR A 193 24.47 -24.23 10.18
CA THR A 193 24.44 -23.01 11.01
C THR A 193 25.66 -22.14 10.76
N ILE A 194 25.53 -20.85 11.05
CA ILE A 194 26.63 -19.90 11.15
C ILE A 194 26.59 -19.18 12.51
N THR A 195 27.74 -18.69 12.93
CA THR A 195 27.87 -17.77 14.06
C THR A 195 27.77 -16.34 13.55
N TRP A 196 26.90 -15.53 14.15
CA TRP A 196 26.67 -14.13 13.79
C TRP A 196 27.07 -13.25 14.96
N ASP A 197 28.11 -12.44 14.75
CA ASP A 197 28.64 -11.59 15.79
C ASP A 197 27.64 -10.52 16.21
N ARG A 198 27.67 -10.19 17.50
CA ARG A 198 26.80 -9.20 18.11
C ARG A 198 27.65 -8.03 18.58
N VAL A 199 27.15 -6.81 18.42
CA VAL A 199 27.80 -5.58 18.88
C VAL A 199 26.91 -4.95 19.94
N SER A 200 27.50 -4.77 21.12
CA SER A 200 26.87 -4.24 22.33
C SER A 200 27.88 -3.36 23.06
N ASN A 201 27.38 -2.42 23.87
CA ASN A 201 28.18 -1.66 24.82
C ASN A 201 28.65 -2.52 26.01
N GLU A 202 28.08 -3.71 26.19
CA GLU A 202 28.51 -4.68 27.20
C GLU A 202 29.77 -5.44 26.74
N SER A 203 30.58 -5.87 27.71
CA SER A 203 31.78 -6.66 27.47
C SER A 203 31.45 -8.02 26.80
N SER A 204 31.76 -8.16 25.51
CA SER A 204 31.76 -9.41 24.71
C SER A 204 30.42 -10.17 24.71
N PRO A 205 29.40 -9.71 23.98
CA PRO A 205 28.16 -10.48 23.81
C PRO A 205 28.46 -11.84 23.16
N THR A 206 27.78 -12.89 23.63
CA THR A 206 27.88 -14.21 23.01
C THR A 206 27.31 -14.14 21.60
N PRO A 207 28.06 -14.53 20.56
CA PRO A 207 27.57 -14.54 19.19
C PRO A 207 26.29 -15.38 19.04
N ALA A 208 25.42 -14.98 18.11
CA ALA A 208 24.21 -15.72 17.83
C ALA A 208 24.50 -16.92 16.92
N ARG A 209 23.81 -18.04 17.12
CA ARG A 209 23.82 -19.18 16.21
C ARG A 209 22.60 -19.12 15.30
N VAL A 210 22.83 -19.03 13.99
CA VAL A 210 21.76 -18.79 13.00
C VAL A 210 21.77 -19.93 11.99
N VAL A 211 20.61 -20.55 11.76
CA VAL A 211 20.45 -21.52 10.66
C VAL A 211 20.55 -20.79 9.32
N LEU A 212 21.06 -21.45 8.29
CA LEU A 212 21.17 -20.89 6.94
C LEU A 212 20.06 -21.42 6.03
N PRO A 213 19.65 -20.64 5.00
CA PRO A 213 18.83 -21.13 3.89
C PRO A 213 19.28 -22.49 3.37
N PHE A 214 18.38 -23.47 3.43
CA PHE A 214 18.68 -24.83 3.00
C PHE A 214 17.45 -25.52 2.44
N VAL A 215 17.49 -25.87 1.15
CA VAL A 215 16.49 -26.71 0.50
C VAL A 215 17.26 -27.79 -0.28
N PRO A 216 17.28 -29.05 0.20
CA PRO A 216 18.03 -30.10 -0.46
C PRO A 216 17.28 -30.63 -1.69
N GLN A 217 17.99 -30.77 -2.80
CA GLN A 217 17.55 -31.50 -3.99
C GLN A 217 18.77 -32.17 -4.61
N ASP A 218 18.76 -33.50 -4.80
CA ASP A 218 19.86 -34.23 -5.45
C ASP A 218 21.26 -33.91 -4.87
N ASP A 219 21.40 -33.93 -3.55
CA ASP A 219 22.62 -33.59 -2.77
C ASP A 219 23.11 -32.13 -2.89
N ILE A 220 22.38 -31.25 -3.58
CA ILE A 220 22.68 -29.82 -3.65
C ILE A 220 21.67 -29.00 -2.85
N ASN A 221 22.15 -27.90 -2.25
CA ASN A 221 21.28 -26.87 -1.70
C ASN A 221 20.85 -25.94 -2.86
N ILE A 222 19.60 -26.04 -3.30
CA ILE A 222 19.13 -25.23 -4.45
C ILE A 222 19.00 -23.74 -4.13
N VAL A 223 19.05 -23.36 -2.86
CA VAL A 223 19.08 -21.96 -2.38
C VAL A 223 20.45 -21.58 -1.79
N GLN A 224 21.53 -22.20 -2.30
CA GLN A 224 22.88 -21.98 -1.79
C GLN A 224 23.33 -20.52 -1.88
N ASP A 225 22.90 -19.77 -2.88
CA ASP A 225 23.23 -18.36 -3.03
C ASP A 225 22.59 -17.49 -1.94
N HIS A 226 21.35 -17.78 -1.54
CA HIS A 226 20.72 -17.14 -0.38
C HIS A 226 21.48 -17.50 0.91
N ALA A 227 21.94 -18.75 1.03
CA ALA A 227 22.77 -19.15 2.16
C ALA A 227 24.07 -18.35 2.21
N GLN A 228 24.72 -18.12 1.06
CA GLN A 228 25.92 -17.29 0.98
C GLN A 228 25.64 -15.82 1.29
N ALA A 229 24.50 -15.27 0.85
CA ALA A 229 24.10 -13.90 1.20
C ALA A 229 23.94 -13.73 2.72
N VAL A 230 23.25 -14.68 3.38
CA VAL A 230 23.13 -14.67 4.85
C VAL A 230 24.49 -14.83 5.53
N ARG A 231 25.39 -15.67 5.01
CA ARG A 231 26.77 -15.77 5.55
C ARG A 231 27.52 -14.46 5.47
N ARG A 232 27.45 -13.78 4.31
CA ARG A 232 28.08 -12.47 4.14
C ARG A 232 27.52 -11.44 5.10
N HIS A 233 26.21 -11.40 5.29
CA HIS A 233 25.59 -10.54 6.30
C HIS A 233 26.08 -10.87 7.72
N ALA A 234 26.27 -12.15 8.05
CA ALA A 234 26.84 -12.56 9.32
C ALA A 234 28.28 -12.09 9.54
N GLU A 235 29.08 -12.05 8.47
CA GLU A 235 30.48 -11.63 8.49
C GLU A 235 30.64 -10.10 8.47
N GLU A 236 29.80 -9.38 7.72
CA GLU A 236 29.97 -7.95 7.42
C GLU A 236 29.00 -7.03 8.17
N SER A 237 27.86 -7.56 8.63
CA SER A 237 26.76 -6.78 9.21
C SER A 237 26.39 -7.32 10.59
N PRO A 238 27.15 -6.99 11.66
CA PRO A 238 26.92 -7.54 12.97
C PRO A 238 25.52 -7.25 13.50
N ILE A 239 25.01 -8.13 14.36
CA ILE A 239 23.75 -7.90 15.08
C ILE A 239 23.95 -6.77 16.08
N LEU A 240 23.22 -5.67 15.87
CA LEU A 240 23.26 -4.52 16.76
C LEU A 240 22.30 -4.73 17.93
N GLU A 241 22.81 -4.61 19.16
CA GLU A 241 22.01 -4.76 20.39
C GLU A 241 21.74 -3.43 21.10
N ASP A 242 22.41 -2.34 20.71
CA ASP A 242 22.27 -1.05 21.37
C ASP A 242 22.38 0.12 20.40
N THR A 243 22.04 1.30 20.88
CA THR A 243 22.09 2.55 20.11
C THR A 243 23.51 2.78 19.58
N ASN A 244 23.59 3.14 18.29
CA ASN A 244 24.79 3.68 17.67
C ASN A 244 24.46 4.96 16.87
N GLU A 245 25.38 5.41 16.03
CA GLU A 245 25.18 6.62 15.21
C GLU A 245 24.08 6.46 14.14
N HIS A 246 23.74 5.25 13.72
CA HIS A 246 22.78 4.96 12.64
C HIS A 246 21.41 4.46 13.13
N VAL A 247 21.36 3.77 14.27
CA VAL A 247 20.13 3.20 14.82
C VAL A 247 19.99 3.56 16.29
N VAL A 248 18.81 4.02 16.68
CA VAL A 248 18.45 4.33 18.06
C VAL A 248 17.58 3.23 18.64
N PHE A 249 17.99 2.67 19.76
CA PHE A 249 17.24 1.69 20.53
C PHE A 249 16.53 2.40 21.68
N MET A 250 15.21 2.30 21.71
CA MET A 250 14.39 2.78 22.81
C MET A 250 13.73 1.60 23.52
N ARG A 251 13.72 1.66 24.85
CA ARG A 251 13.19 0.61 25.73
C ARG A 251 12.26 1.25 26.74
N ALA A 252 11.37 0.44 27.33
CA ALA A 252 10.49 0.91 28.39
C ALA A 252 11.29 1.46 29.60
N PRO A 253 10.77 2.49 30.30
CA PRO A 253 9.52 3.19 30.02
C PRO A 253 9.65 4.14 28.81
N PHE A 254 8.65 4.12 27.93
CA PHE A 254 8.58 5.05 26.81
C PHE A 254 8.05 6.42 27.26
N PRO A 255 8.49 7.52 26.63
CA PRO A 255 7.91 8.84 26.86
C PRO A 255 6.43 8.88 26.43
N PRO A 256 5.67 9.91 26.82
CA PRO A 256 4.29 10.10 26.37
C PRO A 256 4.18 10.09 24.84
N ASP A 257 3.07 9.59 24.31
CA ASP A 257 2.82 9.35 22.89
C ASP A 257 3.28 10.47 21.93
N ALA A 258 2.99 11.74 22.25
CA ALA A 258 3.38 12.87 21.40
C ALA A 258 4.91 13.09 21.40
N GLU A 259 5.54 13.00 22.57
CA GLU A 259 6.99 13.12 22.70
C GLU A 259 7.70 11.93 22.06
N LEU A 260 7.13 10.72 22.18
CA LEU A 260 7.65 9.52 21.50
C LEU A 260 7.65 9.71 19.98
N ASN A 261 6.55 10.18 19.40
CA ASN A 261 6.47 10.47 17.97
C ASN A 261 7.49 11.54 17.54
N ASP A 262 7.67 12.60 18.34
CA ASP A 262 8.63 13.66 18.06
C ASP A 262 10.08 13.15 18.09
N VAL A 263 10.44 12.32 19.08
CA VAL A 263 11.78 11.70 19.19
C VAL A 263 12.05 10.76 18.02
N ILE A 264 11.07 9.92 17.65
CA ILE A 264 11.21 9.02 16.50
C ILE A 264 11.43 9.84 15.22
N MET A 265 10.60 10.86 14.99
CA MET A 265 10.72 11.70 13.81
C MET A 265 12.05 12.45 13.76
N ASP A 266 12.53 12.99 14.89
CA ASP A 266 13.84 13.68 14.96
C ASP A 266 14.99 12.78 14.52
N HIS A 267 14.95 11.48 14.83
CA HIS A 267 15.94 10.54 14.33
C HIS A 267 15.74 10.18 12.85
N LEU A 268 14.50 9.94 12.42
CA LEU A 268 14.21 9.58 11.02
C LEU A 268 14.59 10.69 10.04
N VAL A 269 14.42 11.97 10.39
CA VAL A 269 14.83 13.10 9.51
C VAL A 269 16.34 13.17 9.27
N HIS A 270 17.13 12.58 10.15
CA HIS A 270 18.59 12.45 10.03
C HIS A 270 19.03 11.11 9.43
N HIS A 271 18.09 10.37 8.81
CA HIS A 271 18.32 9.06 8.19
C HIS A 271 18.85 8.02 9.18
N ARG A 272 18.35 8.08 10.43
CA ARG A 272 18.64 7.09 11.47
C ARG A 272 17.41 6.21 11.68
N GLY A 273 17.62 4.91 11.78
CA GLY A 273 16.56 3.97 12.15
C GLY A 273 16.21 4.08 13.62
N VAL A 274 14.97 3.76 14.00
CA VAL A 274 14.55 3.72 15.41
C VAL A 274 13.89 2.39 15.73
N LYS A 275 14.48 1.64 16.66
CA LYS A 275 13.93 0.37 17.17
C LYS A 275 13.33 0.60 18.56
N LEU A 276 12.05 0.27 18.72
CA LEU A 276 11.41 0.18 20.04
C LEU A 276 11.38 -1.29 20.45
N GLU A 277 12.09 -1.65 21.52
CA GLU A 277 12.13 -3.04 21.99
C GLU A 277 11.03 -3.31 23.00
N GLY A 278 10.26 -4.37 22.76
CA GLY A 278 9.15 -4.77 23.62
C GLY A 278 8.12 -3.66 23.85
N PHE A 279 7.80 -2.88 22.80
CA PHE A 279 6.84 -1.77 22.89
C PHE A 279 5.48 -2.22 23.40
N TYR A 280 5.04 -3.41 22.98
CA TYR A 280 3.86 -4.07 23.50
C TYR A 280 4.10 -5.57 23.64
N THR A 281 3.25 -6.24 24.41
CA THR A 281 3.31 -7.70 24.60
C THR A 281 2.34 -8.38 23.62
N PRO A 282 2.80 -8.93 22.49
CA PRO A 282 1.92 -9.66 21.59
C PRO A 282 1.47 -10.97 22.21
N LYS A 283 0.32 -11.47 21.75
CA LYS A 283 -0.12 -12.83 22.04
C LYS A 283 0.71 -13.81 21.19
N ILE A 284 1.80 -14.33 21.75
CA ILE A 284 2.63 -15.34 21.09
C ILE A 284 1.86 -16.66 21.03
N VAL A 285 1.77 -17.25 19.84
CA VAL A 285 1.20 -18.59 19.63
C VAL A 285 2.32 -19.59 19.34
N GLU A 286 2.11 -20.86 19.68
CA GLU A 286 3.08 -21.92 19.42
C GLU A 286 3.31 -22.11 17.92
N GLN A 287 2.24 -22.02 17.12
CA GLN A 287 2.27 -22.12 15.67
C GLN A 287 1.31 -21.12 15.04
N LEU A 288 1.72 -20.54 13.92
CA LEU A 288 0.84 -19.73 13.08
C LEU A 288 -0.24 -20.63 12.46
N THR A 289 -1.51 -20.34 12.76
CA THR A 289 -2.65 -21.10 12.22
C THR A 289 -3.57 -20.20 11.41
N THR A 290 -4.38 -20.81 10.55
CA THR A 290 -5.43 -20.09 9.80
C THR A 290 -6.47 -19.48 10.72
N GLU A 291 -6.77 -20.12 11.85
CA GLU A 291 -7.65 -19.60 12.89
C GLU A 291 -7.06 -18.36 13.57
N TYR A 292 -5.76 -18.39 13.92
CA TYR A 292 -5.09 -17.22 14.48
C TYR A 292 -5.16 -16.04 13.50
N MET A 293 -4.82 -16.27 12.23
CA MET A 293 -4.85 -15.23 11.20
C MET A 293 -6.27 -14.69 10.93
N ALA A 294 -7.29 -15.55 10.94
CA ALA A 294 -8.67 -15.15 10.75
C ALA A 294 -9.24 -14.38 11.95
N THR A 295 -8.95 -14.82 13.18
CA THR A 295 -9.52 -14.24 14.39
C THR A 295 -8.81 -12.97 14.84
N GLN A 296 -7.49 -12.93 14.76
CA GLN A 296 -6.70 -11.78 15.22
C GLN A 296 -6.54 -10.72 14.14
N TRP A 297 -6.40 -11.14 12.87
CA TRP A 297 -6.02 -10.25 11.78
C TRP A 297 -7.08 -10.12 10.68
N ASN A 298 -8.19 -10.86 10.81
CA ASN A 298 -9.27 -10.94 9.81
C ASN A 298 -8.77 -11.37 8.41
N VAL A 299 -7.73 -12.21 8.37
CA VAL A 299 -7.21 -12.77 7.14
C VAL A 299 -7.89 -14.11 6.87
N GLN A 300 -8.81 -14.11 5.90
CA GLN A 300 -9.66 -15.26 5.62
C GLN A 300 -8.85 -16.44 5.04
N PRO A 301 -9.04 -17.68 5.52
CA PRO A 301 -8.28 -18.84 5.05
C PRO A 301 -8.41 -19.10 3.54
N ALA A 302 -9.62 -18.86 2.99
CA ALA A 302 -9.92 -19.05 1.57
C ALA A 302 -9.46 -17.87 0.68
N ARG A 303 -8.74 -16.88 1.23
CA ARG A 303 -8.21 -15.77 0.46
C ARG A 303 -7.14 -16.26 -0.50
N VAL A 304 -7.22 -15.87 -1.76
CA VAL A 304 -6.13 -16.07 -2.72
C VAL A 304 -5.05 -15.04 -2.44
N VAL A 305 -3.83 -15.52 -2.23
CA VAL A 305 -2.63 -14.72 -1.99
C VAL A 305 -1.63 -14.93 -3.12
N GLU A 306 -0.79 -13.93 -3.36
CA GLU A 306 0.37 -14.05 -4.22
C GLU A 306 1.56 -14.47 -3.37
N VAL A 307 2.20 -15.56 -3.77
CA VAL A 307 3.31 -16.18 -3.06
C VAL A 307 4.55 -16.11 -3.92
N HIS A 308 5.61 -15.56 -3.35
CA HIS A 308 6.94 -15.59 -3.92
C HIS A 308 7.57 -16.91 -3.52
N ASP A 309 7.85 -17.75 -4.51
CA ASP A 309 8.43 -19.07 -4.32
C ASP A 309 9.90 -19.02 -4.76
N THR A 310 10.82 -19.04 -3.80
CA THR A 310 12.26 -18.94 -4.06
C THR A 310 12.75 -20.12 -4.89
N VAL A 311 12.26 -21.33 -4.63
CA VAL A 311 12.65 -22.54 -5.38
C VAL A 311 12.22 -22.39 -6.84
N ARG A 312 10.97 -21.95 -7.04
CA ARG A 312 10.47 -21.65 -8.38
C ARG A 312 11.22 -20.50 -9.04
N GLN A 313 11.63 -19.48 -8.31
CA GLN A 313 12.43 -18.36 -8.85
C GLN A 313 13.75 -18.88 -9.44
N LYS A 314 14.43 -19.84 -8.79
CA LYS A 314 15.67 -20.44 -9.33
C LYS A 314 15.43 -21.23 -10.62
N GLN A 315 14.26 -21.88 -10.75
CA GLN A 315 13.89 -22.65 -11.93
C GLN A 315 13.31 -21.78 -13.06
N HIS A 316 12.65 -20.69 -12.69
CA HIS A 316 11.86 -19.81 -13.55
C HIS A 316 12.00 -18.35 -13.11
N ALA A 317 13.17 -17.75 -13.36
CA ALA A 317 13.51 -16.40 -12.92
C ALA A 317 12.47 -15.32 -13.25
N LEU A 318 11.75 -15.46 -14.37
CA LEU A 318 10.75 -14.49 -14.82
C LEU A 318 9.41 -14.62 -14.08
N LEU A 319 9.06 -15.79 -13.55
CA LEU A 319 7.74 -16.05 -12.96
C LEU A 319 7.86 -16.69 -11.58
N PRO A 320 8.47 -15.99 -10.60
CA PRO A 320 8.65 -16.52 -9.24
C PRO A 320 7.33 -16.61 -8.46
N PHE A 321 6.27 -15.99 -8.96
CA PHE A 321 4.99 -15.86 -8.28
C PHE A 321 4.06 -17.03 -8.58
N LYS A 322 3.39 -17.53 -7.54
CA LYS A 322 2.24 -18.43 -7.65
C LYS A 322 1.07 -17.89 -6.85
N LYS A 323 -0.14 -18.20 -7.30
CA LYS A 323 -1.37 -17.92 -6.54
C LYS A 323 -1.77 -19.18 -5.78
N MET A 324 -2.05 -19.05 -4.49
CA MET A 324 -2.60 -20.14 -3.69
C MET A 324 -3.53 -19.62 -2.61
N LEU A 325 -4.24 -20.51 -1.91
CA LEU A 325 -5.05 -20.10 -0.77
C LEU A 325 -4.13 -19.77 0.41
N HIS A 326 -4.52 -18.79 1.21
CA HIS A 326 -3.83 -18.45 2.45
C HIS A 326 -3.73 -19.67 3.39
N SER A 327 -4.75 -20.53 3.43
CA SER A 327 -4.69 -21.81 4.15
C SER A 327 -3.55 -22.70 3.68
N ASP A 328 -3.39 -22.88 2.36
CA ASP A 328 -2.39 -23.78 1.79
C ASP A 328 -0.95 -23.26 2.03
N PHE A 329 -0.80 -21.95 2.19
CA PHE A 329 0.46 -21.34 2.61
C PHE A 329 0.77 -21.64 4.07
N ILE A 330 -0.21 -21.46 4.97
CA ILE A 330 -0.08 -21.72 6.42
C ILE A 330 0.18 -23.21 6.69
N ASP A 331 -0.55 -24.11 6.02
CA ASP A 331 -0.36 -25.55 6.12
C ASP A 331 1.06 -25.99 5.69
N GLY A 332 1.73 -25.15 4.89
CA GLY A 332 3.10 -25.32 4.44
C GLY A 332 4.19 -24.90 5.39
N LEU A 333 3.89 -24.18 6.48
CA LEU A 333 4.93 -23.61 7.36
C LEU A 333 5.81 -24.66 8.03
N ALA A 334 5.32 -25.90 8.14
CA ALA A 334 6.04 -27.04 8.70
C ALA A 334 6.94 -27.77 7.70
N ASP A 335 6.82 -27.46 6.41
CA ASP A 335 7.51 -28.17 5.34
C ASP A 335 8.93 -27.59 5.12
N PRO A 336 10.01 -28.33 5.47
CA PRO A 336 11.36 -27.81 5.41
C PRO A 336 11.92 -27.64 4.00
N ILE A 337 11.21 -28.12 2.97
CA ILE A 337 11.62 -27.93 1.56
C ILE A 337 10.88 -26.75 0.90
N ARG A 338 9.95 -26.10 1.59
CA ARG A 338 9.28 -24.89 1.09
C ARG A 338 10.05 -23.64 1.54
N ASN A 339 10.32 -22.76 0.59
CA ASN A 339 10.96 -21.47 0.81
C ASN A 339 10.12 -20.39 0.15
N GLU A 340 9.06 -20.00 0.84
CA GLU A 340 8.00 -19.16 0.31
C GLU A 340 7.71 -17.96 1.21
N LYS A 341 7.30 -16.85 0.60
CA LYS A 341 6.88 -15.64 1.31
C LYS A 341 5.68 -14.97 0.65
N ILE A 342 4.84 -14.37 1.48
CA ILE A 342 3.79 -13.43 1.07
C ILE A 342 4.23 -12.05 1.56
N LEU A 343 4.31 -11.10 0.64
CA LEU A 343 4.77 -9.73 0.93
C LEU A 343 3.63 -8.71 1.05
N ASP A 344 2.41 -9.10 0.69
CA ASP A 344 1.22 -8.29 0.89
C ASP A 344 0.05 -9.17 1.34
N VAL A 345 -0.12 -9.24 2.66
CA VAL A 345 -1.33 -9.74 3.30
C VAL A 345 -2.16 -8.53 3.74
N PRO A 346 -3.18 -8.10 2.98
CA PRO A 346 -3.95 -6.92 3.38
C PRO A 346 -4.75 -7.23 4.63
N MET A 347 -4.54 -6.46 5.68
CA MET A 347 -5.24 -6.62 6.96
C MET A 347 -6.38 -5.61 7.08
N THR A 348 -7.34 -5.88 7.97
CA THR A 348 -8.37 -4.87 8.29
C THR A 348 -7.92 -3.85 9.32
N HIS A 349 -6.94 -4.20 10.14
CA HIS A 349 -6.35 -3.30 11.12
C HIS A 349 -5.33 -2.39 10.45
N ARG A 350 -5.15 -1.18 10.99
CA ARG A 350 -4.01 -0.36 10.58
C ARG A 350 -2.71 -1.05 10.97
N GLY A 351 -1.76 -1.00 10.05
CA GLY A 351 -0.40 -1.49 10.25
C GLY A 351 0.30 -0.76 11.38
N ALA A 352 0.13 0.56 11.47
CA ALA A 352 0.66 1.37 12.56
C ALA A 352 -0.30 1.35 13.79
N PRO A 353 0.13 0.87 14.96
CA PRO A 353 -0.65 1.00 16.18
C PRO A 353 -0.64 2.46 16.67
N PRO A 354 -1.61 2.89 17.48
CA PRO A 354 -1.47 4.13 18.23
C PRO A 354 -0.17 4.14 19.04
N PRO A 355 0.54 5.27 19.12
CA PRO A 355 0.17 6.62 18.61
C PRO A 355 0.66 6.96 17.20
N PHE A 356 1.27 6.02 16.48
CA PHE A 356 2.07 6.31 15.29
C PHE A 356 1.27 6.69 14.04
N GLY A 357 -0.07 6.51 14.07
CA GLY A 357 -0.94 6.91 12.97
C GLY A 357 -0.91 8.42 12.65
N MET A 358 -0.42 9.26 13.58
CA MET A 358 -0.28 10.72 13.41
C MET A 358 1.02 11.13 12.71
N MET A 359 1.93 10.19 12.41
CA MET A 359 3.19 10.48 11.71
C MET A 359 3.02 10.51 10.18
N ASP A 360 1.86 10.08 9.68
CA ASP A 360 1.55 9.99 8.25
C ASP A 360 0.88 11.28 7.74
N ASP A 361 1.70 12.24 7.31
CA ASP A 361 1.21 13.48 6.68
C ASP A 361 0.45 13.18 5.36
N GLY A 362 0.71 12.03 4.71
CA GLY A 362 0.00 11.59 3.51
C GLY A 362 -1.46 11.20 3.80
N TYR A 363 -1.67 10.38 4.82
CA TYR A 363 -3.00 10.01 5.28
C TYR A 363 -3.77 11.19 5.89
N ASP A 364 -3.08 12.06 6.66
CA ASP A 364 -3.70 13.28 7.17
C ASP A 364 -4.13 14.20 6.03
N ALA A 365 -3.31 14.33 4.98
CA ALA A 365 -3.66 15.09 3.80
C ALA A 365 -4.87 14.50 3.07
N TRP A 366 -4.98 13.17 3.01
CA TRP A 366 -6.15 12.50 2.47
C TRP A 366 -7.44 12.92 3.20
N ASN A 367 -7.45 12.83 4.52
CA ASN A 367 -8.63 13.18 5.32
C ASN A 367 -9.02 14.65 5.18
N ASN A 368 -8.02 15.55 5.18
CA ASN A 368 -8.24 16.99 5.12
C ASN A 368 -8.70 17.48 3.74
N THR A 369 -8.36 16.76 2.67
CA THR A 369 -8.69 17.17 1.29
C THR A 369 -9.94 16.48 0.73
N SER A 370 -10.34 15.33 1.28
CA SER A 370 -11.43 14.51 0.72
C SER A 370 -12.80 15.20 0.67
N SER A 371 -13.09 16.11 1.61
CA SER A 371 -14.36 16.85 1.64
C SER A 371 -14.30 18.20 0.93
N GLN A 372 -13.10 18.75 0.75
CA GLN A 372 -12.89 20.10 0.22
C GLN A 372 -12.73 20.12 -1.29
N TYR A 373 -12.19 19.03 -1.85
CA TYR A 373 -11.87 18.91 -3.26
C TYR A 373 -12.63 17.74 -3.86
N ASP A 374 -13.18 17.93 -5.05
CA ASP A 374 -13.91 16.88 -5.78
C ASP A 374 -12.90 15.91 -6.40
N TRP A 375 -12.54 14.89 -5.62
CA TRP A 375 -11.65 13.83 -6.08
C TRP A 375 -12.46 12.75 -6.79
N PRO A 376 -12.00 12.26 -7.96
CA PRO A 376 -12.77 11.31 -8.77
C PRO A 376 -12.93 9.93 -8.10
N HIS A 377 -12.18 9.65 -7.05
CA HIS A 377 -12.26 8.41 -6.29
C HIS A 377 -11.86 8.65 -4.82
N GLY A 378 -12.26 7.69 -3.99
CA GLY A 378 -11.77 7.56 -2.63
C GLY A 378 -10.32 7.10 -2.57
N LEU A 379 -9.87 6.73 -1.38
CA LEU A 379 -8.50 6.26 -1.14
C LEU A 379 -8.25 5.06 -2.04
N SER A 380 -7.15 5.08 -2.79
CA SER A 380 -6.85 3.98 -3.70
C SER A 380 -6.54 2.71 -2.91
N ARG A 381 -6.69 1.54 -3.55
CA ARG A 381 -6.37 0.27 -2.89
C ARG A 381 -4.90 0.25 -2.46
N GLU A 382 -4.03 0.78 -3.32
CA GLU A 382 -2.59 0.91 -3.13
C GLU A 382 -2.26 1.74 -1.88
N GLN A 383 -2.86 2.93 -1.76
CA GLN A 383 -2.68 3.78 -0.60
C GLN A 383 -3.26 3.15 0.69
N TRP A 384 -4.30 2.33 0.56
CA TRP A 384 -4.80 1.56 1.70
C TRP A 384 -3.84 0.45 2.11
N SER A 385 -3.27 -0.30 1.15
CA SER A 385 -2.28 -1.36 1.43
C SER A 385 -0.99 -0.80 2.02
N ASP A 386 -0.58 0.40 1.63
CA ASP A 386 0.54 1.10 2.27
C ASP A 386 0.34 1.18 3.79
N MET A 387 -0.88 1.49 4.25
CA MET A 387 -1.15 1.65 5.68
C MET A 387 -1.36 0.33 6.43
N ASN A 388 -1.46 -0.81 5.75
CA ASN A 388 -1.85 -2.09 6.38
C ASN A 388 -1.39 -3.35 5.63
N TRP A 389 -0.09 -3.45 5.40
CA TRP A 389 0.50 -4.67 4.87
C TRP A 389 0.89 -5.64 5.99
N GLY A 390 0.80 -6.93 5.68
CA GLY A 390 1.28 -8.04 6.49
C GLY A 390 2.20 -8.93 5.67
N LEU A 391 3.18 -9.52 6.34
CA LEU A 391 4.21 -10.38 5.77
C LEU A 391 4.15 -11.74 6.44
N LEU A 392 3.99 -12.80 5.65
CA LEU A 392 4.07 -14.19 6.12
C LEU A 392 5.22 -14.88 5.43
N HIS A 393 6.07 -15.55 6.20
CA HIS A 393 7.27 -16.19 5.68
C HIS A 393 7.39 -17.61 6.21
N HIS A 394 7.78 -18.53 5.34
CA HIS A 394 8.34 -19.80 5.76
C HIS A 394 9.71 -19.59 6.40
N ALA A 395 10.16 -20.57 7.17
CA ALA A 395 11.50 -20.55 7.73
C ALA A 395 12.56 -20.45 6.64
N CYS A 396 13.75 -20.02 7.03
CA CYS A 396 14.92 -19.94 6.18
C CYS A 396 14.74 -19.12 4.88
N THR A 397 13.81 -18.18 4.85
CA THR A 397 13.53 -17.34 3.67
C THR A 397 14.34 -16.05 3.72
N TYR A 398 15.02 -15.74 2.60
CA TYR A 398 15.80 -14.52 2.41
C TYR A 398 15.13 -13.58 1.39
N THR A 399 15.24 -12.29 1.61
CA THR A 399 14.91 -11.24 0.65
C THR A 399 16.14 -10.38 0.45
N ASP A 400 16.61 -10.32 -0.80
CA ASP A 400 17.79 -9.58 -1.24
C ASP A 400 17.69 -8.09 -0.91
N GLU A 401 18.81 -7.39 -1.04
CA GLU A 401 18.97 -5.97 -0.80
C GLU A 401 18.04 -5.14 -1.71
N HIS A 402 17.29 -4.22 -1.11
CA HIS A 402 16.38 -3.30 -1.79
C HIS A 402 16.10 -2.07 -0.93
N HIS A 403 15.43 -1.06 -1.49
CA HIS A 403 14.73 -0.06 -0.68
C HIS A 403 13.23 -0.11 -0.95
N ASP A 404 12.46 0.42 -0.01
CA ASP A 404 11.02 0.50 -0.18
C ASP A 404 10.63 1.49 -1.29
N ALA A 405 9.60 1.12 -2.05
CA ALA A 405 9.09 1.89 -3.17
C ALA A 405 8.58 3.28 -2.74
N ASP A 406 8.60 4.22 -3.69
CA ASP A 406 8.18 5.62 -3.56
C ASP A 406 8.91 6.44 -2.49
N GLY A 407 10.01 5.94 -1.94
CA GLY A 407 10.72 6.56 -0.83
C GLY A 407 9.84 6.74 0.41
N LYS A 408 8.98 5.78 0.74
CA LYS A 408 8.19 5.85 1.98
C LYS A 408 9.07 5.53 3.21
N MET A 409 8.69 6.08 4.36
CA MET A 409 9.12 5.49 5.64
C MET A 409 8.37 4.20 5.84
N THR A 410 8.97 3.27 6.57
CA THR A 410 8.35 1.99 6.86
C THR A 410 8.38 1.74 8.37
N LEU A 411 7.23 1.44 8.95
CA LEU A 411 7.09 0.91 10.29
C LEU A 411 6.91 -0.61 10.18
N ILE A 412 7.80 -1.37 10.81
CA ILE A 412 7.82 -2.82 10.83
C ILE A 412 7.54 -3.29 12.27
N ILE A 413 6.72 -4.32 12.42
CA ILE A 413 6.27 -4.83 13.72
C ILE A 413 6.36 -6.34 13.75
N GLY A 414 7.18 -6.87 14.67
CA GLY A 414 7.27 -8.30 14.92
C GLY A 414 6.03 -8.81 15.65
N GLU A 415 5.25 -9.70 15.03
CA GLU A 415 4.07 -10.30 15.67
C GLU A 415 4.33 -11.74 16.12
N GLN A 416 4.97 -12.55 15.27
CA GLN A 416 5.31 -13.94 15.55
C GLN A 416 6.65 -14.30 14.88
N GLY A 417 7.39 -15.23 15.50
CA GLY A 417 8.72 -15.62 15.06
C GLY A 417 9.73 -14.46 15.16
N SER A 418 10.83 -14.56 14.42
CA SER A 418 11.86 -13.52 14.36
C SER A 418 12.20 -13.10 12.93
N LYS A 419 12.72 -11.89 12.79
CA LYS A 419 13.36 -11.38 11.56
C LYS A 419 14.76 -10.88 11.88
N LEU A 420 15.72 -11.19 11.02
CA LEU A 420 17.03 -10.55 10.99
C LEU A 420 16.99 -9.53 9.85
N TRP A 421 16.89 -8.26 10.22
CA TRP A 421 16.66 -7.13 9.33
C TRP A 421 17.96 -6.34 9.16
N THR A 422 18.70 -6.61 8.09
CA THR A 422 19.96 -5.94 7.80
C THR A 422 19.66 -4.61 7.13
N VAL A 423 20.14 -3.51 7.69
CA VAL A 423 19.97 -2.15 7.16
C VAL A 423 21.33 -1.55 6.86
N THR A 424 21.43 -0.94 5.68
CA THR A 424 22.65 -0.34 5.16
C THR A 424 22.49 1.18 5.16
N PHE A 425 23.41 1.87 5.84
CA PHE A 425 23.43 3.32 6.00
C PHE A 425 24.66 3.92 5.30
N PRO A 426 24.63 5.20 4.91
CA PRO A 426 25.84 5.88 4.50
C PRO A 426 26.81 5.98 5.68
N ASN A 427 28.09 5.65 5.48
CA ASN A 427 29.10 5.69 6.55
C ASN A 427 29.61 7.11 6.88
N ARG A 428 29.14 8.10 6.13
CA ARG A 428 29.41 9.52 6.31
C ARG A 428 28.30 10.35 5.69
N PRO A 429 28.15 11.63 6.04
CA PRO A 429 27.25 12.52 5.32
C PRO A 429 27.60 12.58 3.82
N LEU A 430 26.62 12.32 2.95
CA LEU A 430 26.79 12.29 1.49
C LEU A 430 26.06 13.45 0.82
N GLU A 431 26.71 14.11 -0.13
CA GLU A 431 26.05 15.11 -0.98
C GLU A 431 25.08 14.45 -1.96
N ARG A 432 24.06 15.20 -2.41
CA ARG A 432 22.98 14.71 -3.27
C ARG A 432 23.44 13.98 -4.54
N HIS A 433 24.56 14.37 -5.13
CA HIS A 433 25.07 13.72 -6.34
C HIS A 433 25.83 12.40 -6.07
N VAL A 434 26.26 12.17 -4.83
CA VAL A 434 26.98 10.94 -4.40
C VAL A 434 26.01 9.88 -3.87
N VAL A 435 24.76 10.25 -3.57
CA VAL A 435 23.75 9.32 -3.03
C VAL A 435 23.43 8.19 -4.02
N THR A 436 23.41 8.46 -5.33
CA THR A 436 23.24 7.42 -6.35
C THR A 436 24.35 6.36 -6.27
N ASP A 437 25.62 6.79 -6.14
CA ASP A 437 26.75 5.87 -5.98
C ASP A 437 26.63 5.04 -4.69
N TYR A 438 26.13 5.64 -3.61
CA TYR A 438 25.84 4.91 -2.38
C TYR A 438 24.75 3.84 -2.58
N PHE A 439 23.64 4.18 -3.24
CA PHE A 439 22.59 3.21 -3.52
C PHE A 439 23.11 2.06 -4.40
N ASP A 440 23.84 2.38 -5.46
CA ASP A 440 24.43 1.37 -6.34
C ASP A 440 25.40 0.46 -5.57
N GLN A 441 26.27 1.00 -4.71
CA GLN A 441 27.16 0.19 -3.86
C GLN A 441 26.40 -0.67 -2.86
N ALA A 442 25.38 -0.11 -2.20
CA ALA A 442 24.59 -0.81 -1.19
C ALA A 442 23.75 -1.94 -1.79
N LEU A 443 23.31 -1.80 -3.04
CA LEU A 443 22.53 -2.80 -3.78
C LEU A 443 23.42 -3.83 -4.48
N GLN A 444 24.66 -3.46 -4.81
CA GLN A 444 25.67 -4.36 -5.36
C GLN A 444 26.51 -5.03 -4.26
N PHE A 445 25.92 -5.30 -3.09
CA PHE A 445 26.59 -5.92 -1.93
C PHE A 445 27.29 -7.27 -2.25
N ALA A 446 27.04 -7.84 -3.44
CA ALA A 446 27.71 -9.03 -3.96
C ALA A 446 29.09 -8.82 -4.61
N LEU A 447 29.50 -7.58 -4.91
CA LEU A 447 30.79 -7.33 -5.55
C LEU A 447 31.86 -6.96 -4.51
N PRO A 448 33.04 -7.62 -4.54
CA PRO A 448 34.14 -7.27 -3.65
C PRO A 448 34.66 -5.87 -3.99
N THR A 449 34.21 -4.88 -3.24
CA THR A 449 34.74 -3.52 -3.25
C THR A 449 35.99 -3.44 -2.38
N GLN A 450 36.97 -2.64 -2.81
CA GLN A 450 38.10 -2.31 -1.96
C GLN A 450 37.57 -1.58 -0.71
N GLN A 451 37.91 -2.07 0.49
CA GLN A 451 37.30 -1.63 1.75
C GLN A 451 37.41 -0.12 1.99
N ASP A 452 38.49 0.53 1.53
CA ASP A 452 38.76 1.96 1.76
C ASP A 452 37.82 2.90 0.99
N GLU A 453 37.04 2.40 0.03
CA GLU A 453 36.14 3.22 -0.81
C GLU A 453 34.65 3.00 -0.52
N ARG A 454 34.31 2.16 0.48
CA ARG A 454 32.90 1.87 0.80
C ARG A 454 32.19 3.15 1.25
N LEU A 455 31.05 3.45 0.63
CA LEU A 455 30.17 4.57 1.03
C LEU A 455 29.15 4.17 2.10
N CYS A 456 29.10 2.89 2.46
CA CYS A 456 28.06 2.34 3.31
C CYS A 456 28.60 1.48 4.45
N VAL A 457 27.79 1.36 5.49
CA VAL A 457 27.96 0.47 6.64
C VAL A 457 26.63 -0.22 6.93
N SER A 458 26.67 -1.47 7.35
CA SER A 458 25.46 -2.29 7.51
C SER A 458 25.39 -2.88 8.93
N PHE A 459 24.18 -2.94 9.47
CA PHE A 459 23.90 -3.51 10.78
C PHE A 459 22.66 -4.39 10.70
N THR A 460 22.64 -5.47 11.49
CA THR A 460 21.50 -6.38 11.54
C THR A 460 20.68 -6.13 12.80
N LEU A 461 19.40 -5.87 12.63
CA LEU A 461 18.44 -5.74 13.73
C LEU A 461 17.68 -7.06 13.88
N VAL A 462 17.68 -7.61 15.10
CA VAL A 462 16.75 -8.71 15.44
C VAL A 462 15.41 -8.09 15.76
N LEU A 463 14.36 -8.41 14.99
CA LEU A 463 12.98 -8.06 15.34
C LEU A 463 12.29 -9.26 15.95
N LEU A 464 11.94 -9.16 17.23
CA LEU A 464 11.19 -10.15 17.98
C LEU A 464 9.72 -9.75 18.11
N PRO A 465 8.83 -10.67 18.56
CA PRO A 465 7.45 -10.32 18.84
C PRO A 465 7.34 -9.18 19.86
N GLY A 466 6.69 -8.09 19.46
CA GLY A 466 6.49 -6.87 20.28
C GLY A 466 7.48 -5.75 19.97
N ASP A 467 8.52 -6.01 19.18
CA ASP A 467 9.45 -5.00 18.69
C ASP A 467 8.84 -4.21 17.53
N LEU A 468 9.15 -2.92 17.47
CA LEU A 468 8.86 -2.04 16.35
C LEU A 468 10.17 -1.51 15.77
N TYR A 469 10.24 -1.37 14.45
CA TYR A 469 11.32 -0.70 13.78
C TYR A 469 10.78 0.35 12.79
N PHE A 470 11.24 1.58 12.94
CA PHE A 470 11.00 2.67 12.01
C PHE A 470 12.21 2.82 11.10
N GLN A 471 12.00 2.51 9.84
CA GLN A 471 12.97 2.61 8.77
C GLN A 471 12.83 3.97 8.06
N PRO A 472 13.91 4.76 7.93
CA PRO A 472 13.86 6.03 7.23
C PRO A 472 13.69 5.82 5.70
N PRO A 473 13.20 6.82 4.95
CA PRO A 473 13.06 6.71 3.50
C PRO A 473 14.37 6.40 2.79
N GLY A 474 14.29 5.52 1.78
CA GLY A 474 15.45 5.14 0.98
C GLY A 474 16.47 4.26 1.71
N ALA A 475 16.21 3.80 2.92
CA ALA A 475 17.10 2.86 3.58
C ALA A 475 17.18 1.54 2.78
N ILE A 476 18.40 1.18 2.38
CA ILE A 476 18.67 -0.09 1.72
C ILE A 476 18.70 -1.18 2.79
N HIS A 477 17.98 -2.27 2.57
CA HIS A 477 17.86 -3.34 3.55
C HIS A 477 17.68 -4.71 2.89
N ALA A 478 18.06 -5.74 3.64
CA ALA A 478 17.80 -7.14 3.33
C ALA A 478 17.14 -7.80 4.54
N VAL A 479 16.37 -8.87 4.29
CA VAL A 479 15.58 -9.51 5.35
C VAL A 479 15.79 -11.01 5.32
N TYR A 480 16.32 -11.55 6.41
CA TYR A 480 16.39 -12.98 6.65
C TYR A 480 15.37 -13.42 7.71
N THR A 481 14.65 -14.50 7.40
CA THR A 481 13.62 -15.07 8.28
C THR A 481 14.05 -16.47 8.70
N PRO A 482 14.68 -16.64 9.87
CA PRO A 482 15.24 -17.93 10.30
C PRO A 482 14.18 -18.97 10.69
N GLU A 483 12.99 -18.52 11.09
CA GLU A 483 11.86 -19.36 11.51
C GLU A 483 10.55 -18.87 10.87
N PRO A 484 9.43 -19.61 10.91
CA PRO A 484 8.17 -19.14 10.37
C PRO A 484 7.71 -17.90 11.12
N SER A 485 7.49 -16.80 10.40
CA SER A 485 7.25 -15.49 11.02
C SER A 485 6.07 -14.78 10.39
N PHE A 486 5.37 -14.03 11.24
CA PHE A 486 4.38 -13.04 10.84
C PHE A 486 4.85 -11.66 11.31
N THR A 487 4.90 -10.73 10.37
CA THR A 487 5.28 -9.33 10.60
C THR A 487 4.19 -8.47 9.98
N ARG A 488 3.90 -7.33 10.57
CA ARG A 488 3.02 -6.35 9.94
C ARG A 488 3.67 -4.99 9.90
N GLY A 489 3.06 -4.08 9.16
CA GLY A 489 3.56 -2.71 9.16
C GLY A 489 2.75 -1.76 8.32
N ALA A 490 3.31 -0.56 8.21
CA ALA A 490 2.76 0.53 7.41
C ALA A 490 3.90 1.28 6.72
N SER A 491 3.64 1.74 5.52
CA SER A 491 4.50 2.62 4.74
C SER A 491 3.80 3.97 4.60
N PHE A 492 4.51 5.06 4.89
CA PHE A 492 3.89 6.38 4.95
C PHE A 492 4.86 7.50 4.59
N TRP A 493 4.32 8.70 4.32
CA TRP A 493 5.12 9.90 4.08
C TRP A 493 5.00 10.88 5.24
N SER A 494 6.10 11.55 5.54
CA SER A 494 6.13 12.75 6.36
C SER A 494 6.77 13.88 5.58
N LEU A 495 6.23 15.09 5.72
CA LEU A 495 6.81 16.30 5.17
C LEU A 495 8.22 16.58 5.72
N ASP A 496 8.53 16.05 6.90
CA ASP A 496 9.81 16.29 7.58
C ASP A 496 10.95 15.44 6.99
N THR A 497 10.65 14.35 6.28
CA THR A 497 11.64 13.44 5.65
C THR A 497 11.72 13.53 4.12
N MET A 498 11.05 14.53 3.51
CA MET A 498 10.90 14.65 2.05
C MET A 498 12.20 14.82 1.25
N HIS A 499 13.30 15.23 1.88
CA HIS A 499 14.63 15.25 1.26
C HIS A 499 15.15 13.85 0.96
N GLN A 500 14.84 12.87 1.82
CA GLN A 500 15.18 11.47 1.62
C GLN A 500 14.25 10.81 0.59
N VAL A 501 12.95 11.13 0.65
CA VAL A 501 11.95 10.67 -0.34
C VAL A 501 12.34 11.11 -1.76
N GLU A 502 12.74 12.37 -1.92
CA GLU A 502 13.18 12.92 -3.20
C GLU A 502 14.37 12.16 -3.79
N LEU A 503 15.36 11.83 -2.97
CA LEU A 503 16.55 11.10 -3.40
C LEU A 503 16.24 9.65 -3.80
N SER A 504 15.42 8.96 -2.99
CA SER A 504 14.98 7.60 -3.30
C SER A 504 14.21 7.54 -4.61
N ARG A 505 13.25 8.46 -4.81
CA ARG A 505 12.47 8.53 -6.06
C ARG A 505 13.29 8.98 -7.28
N ARG A 506 14.30 9.82 -7.05
CA ARG A 506 15.25 10.20 -8.10
C ARG A 506 16.12 9.00 -8.49
N TYR A 507 16.51 8.18 -7.52
CA TYR A 507 17.20 6.92 -7.81
C TYR A 507 16.31 5.96 -8.62
N ASP A 508 15.03 5.83 -8.28
CA ASP A 508 14.04 5.07 -9.08
C ASP A 508 13.91 5.60 -10.51
N ARG A 509 14.04 6.91 -10.69
CA ARG A 509 14.07 7.53 -12.02
C ARG A 509 15.34 7.20 -12.79
N GLU A 510 16.50 7.23 -12.15
CA GLU A 510 17.81 7.17 -12.82
C GLU A 510 18.31 5.73 -13.03
N SER A 511 18.13 4.86 -12.03
CA SER A 511 18.79 3.55 -11.94
C SER A 511 17.95 2.43 -11.30
N GLY A 512 16.81 2.72 -10.66
CA GLY A 512 16.20 1.87 -9.63
C GLY A 512 15.51 0.58 -10.10
N MET A 513 16.27 -0.43 -10.52
CA MET A 513 15.74 -1.80 -10.66
C MET A 513 15.47 -2.49 -9.30
N TRP A 514 15.78 -1.82 -8.20
CA TRP A 514 15.92 -2.41 -6.86
C TRP A 514 14.90 -1.89 -5.83
N SER A 515 13.84 -1.21 -6.28
CA SER A 515 12.66 -0.95 -5.45
C SER A 515 11.90 -2.26 -5.15
N THR A 516 11.18 -2.31 -4.03
CA THR A 516 10.37 -3.48 -3.63
C THR A 516 9.20 -3.81 -4.56
N ASN A 517 8.56 -4.95 -4.32
CA ASN A 517 7.51 -5.55 -5.15
C ASN A 517 6.16 -4.79 -5.21
N LEU A 518 6.10 -3.54 -4.77
CA LEU A 518 4.90 -2.69 -4.75
C LEU A 518 5.22 -1.30 -5.30
N ASP A 519 5.79 -1.24 -6.51
CA ASP A 519 5.83 0.03 -7.24
C ASP A 519 4.39 0.48 -7.50
N HIS A 520 4.04 1.64 -6.95
CA HIS A 520 2.72 2.20 -7.15
C HIS A 520 2.67 2.94 -8.49
N ALA A 521 1.49 2.94 -9.11
CA ALA A 521 1.29 3.67 -10.35
C ALA A 521 1.71 5.15 -10.15
N PRO A 522 2.60 5.73 -10.99
CA PRO A 522 3.21 7.04 -10.72
C PRO A 522 2.19 8.17 -10.48
N GLU A 523 1.03 8.12 -11.14
CA GLU A 523 -0.04 9.07 -10.92
C GLU A 523 -0.66 9.01 -9.51
N ARG A 524 -0.68 7.84 -8.86
CA ARG A 524 -1.17 7.66 -7.48
C ARG A 524 -0.21 8.25 -6.48
N VAL A 525 1.08 8.06 -6.73
CA VAL A 525 2.13 8.64 -5.91
C VAL A 525 2.09 10.16 -6.01
N TYR A 526 1.99 10.69 -7.24
CA TYR A 526 1.87 12.14 -7.45
C TYR A 526 0.58 12.71 -6.86
N GLU A 527 -0.55 12.01 -6.96
CA GLU A 527 -1.81 12.42 -6.32
C GLU A 527 -1.65 12.55 -4.80
N GLY A 528 -0.94 11.61 -4.16
CA GLY A 528 -0.60 11.69 -2.74
C GLY A 528 0.14 12.98 -2.40
N LEU A 529 1.19 13.32 -3.18
CA LEU A 529 1.95 14.55 -3.00
C LEU A 529 1.07 15.81 -3.23
N VAL A 530 0.25 15.82 -4.29
CA VAL A 530 -0.70 16.91 -4.58
C VAL A 530 -1.64 17.14 -3.39
N ARG A 531 -2.18 16.07 -2.79
CA ARG A 531 -3.03 16.17 -1.59
C ARG A 531 -2.27 16.75 -0.42
N MET A 532 -1.04 16.31 -0.16
CA MET A 532 -0.19 16.88 0.89
C MET A 532 0.02 18.38 0.70
N MET A 533 0.23 18.84 -0.53
CA MET A 533 0.42 20.25 -0.84
C MET A 533 -0.87 21.07 -0.61
N LEU A 534 -2.03 20.51 -0.99
CA LEU A 534 -3.34 21.14 -0.77
C LEU A 534 -3.77 21.13 0.70
N ALA A 535 -3.32 20.15 1.48
CA ALA A 535 -3.55 20.06 2.91
C ALA A 535 -2.60 20.94 3.72
N LEU A 536 -1.43 21.30 3.20
CA LEU A 536 -0.42 22.09 3.92
C LEU A 536 -0.98 23.34 4.63
N PRO A 537 -1.92 24.12 4.05
CA PRO A 537 -2.49 25.28 4.72
C PRO A 537 -3.34 24.97 5.96
N THR A 538 -3.75 23.72 6.22
CA THR A 538 -4.59 23.38 7.39
C THR A 538 -3.84 23.41 8.71
N ASN A 539 -2.50 23.36 8.68
CA ASN A 539 -1.65 23.46 9.87
C ASN A 539 -0.54 24.50 9.65
N PRO A 540 -0.88 25.81 9.62
CA PRO A 540 0.06 26.86 9.24
C PRO A 540 1.15 27.09 10.29
N GLU A 541 0.93 26.71 11.55
CA GLU A 541 1.86 27.00 12.65
C GLU A 541 2.99 25.98 12.77
N LYS A 542 2.86 24.78 12.18
CA LYS A 542 3.89 23.74 12.27
C LYS A 542 5.17 24.21 11.57
N LEU A 543 6.26 24.25 12.33
CA LEU A 543 7.59 24.49 11.78
C LEU A 543 8.00 23.33 10.87
N ARG A 544 8.64 23.65 9.75
CA ARG A 544 9.05 22.65 8.75
C ARG A 544 10.53 22.77 8.46
N TYR A 545 11.17 21.63 8.26
CA TYR A 545 12.55 21.56 7.80
C TYR A 545 12.66 22.11 6.37
N LYS A 546 13.52 23.12 6.16
CA LYS A 546 13.61 23.86 4.90
C LYS A 546 14.06 22.98 3.74
N ARG A 547 15.00 22.04 3.96
CA ARG A 547 15.44 21.13 2.89
C ARG A 547 14.35 20.13 2.53
N SER A 548 13.74 19.51 3.53
CA SER A 548 12.63 18.58 3.33
C SER A 548 11.49 19.27 2.58
N LEU A 549 11.12 20.49 2.98
CA LEU A 549 10.12 21.28 2.28
C LEU A 549 10.56 21.62 0.84
N ALA A 550 11.80 22.04 0.62
CA ALA A 550 12.31 22.33 -0.73
C ALA A 550 12.24 21.10 -1.65
N ALA A 551 12.62 19.93 -1.15
CA ALA A 551 12.55 18.65 -1.86
C ALA A 551 11.10 18.28 -2.21
N PHE A 552 10.18 18.41 -1.26
CA PHE A 552 8.74 18.24 -1.49
C PHE A 552 8.21 19.15 -2.60
N LEU A 553 8.55 20.44 -2.54
CA LEU A 553 8.13 21.43 -3.53
C LEU A 553 8.67 21.10 -4.93
N LEU A 554 9.90 20.60 -5.03
CA LEU A 554 10.48 20.19 -6.30
C LEU A 554 9.69 19.05 -6.95
N MET A 555 9.35 18.01 -6.17
CA MET A 555 8.54 16.88 -6.65
C MET A 555 7.13 17.30 -7.11
N ILE A 556 6.55 18.36 -6.52
CA ILE A 556 5.27 18.91 -6.97
C ILE A 556 5.41 19.67 -8.28
N ILE A 557 6.45 20.52 -8.39
CA ILE A 557 6.61 21.45 -9.52
C ILE A 557 7.19 20.75 -10.77
N ASP A 558 8.04 19.75 -10.58
CA ASP A 558 8.70 18.99 -11.64
C ASP A 558 8.53 17.48 -11.44
N PRO A 559 7.29 16.95 -11.53
CA PRO A 559 7.02 15.54 -11.25
C PRO A 559 7.65 14.58 -12.27
N ALA A 560 7.95 15.06 -13.49
CA ALA A 560 8.56 14.24 -14.53
C ALA A 560 9.95 13.69 -14.12
N ALA A 561 10.67 14.43 -13.29
CA ALA A 561 11.98 14.01 -12.75
C ALA A 561 11.89 12.84 -11.76
N TYR A 562 10.69 12.37 -11.40
CA TYR A 562 10.45 11.36 -10.36
C TYR A 562 9.51 10.24 -10.81
N ILE A 563 9.30 10.10 -12.12
CA ILE A 563 8.56 8.97 -12.71
C ILE A 563 9.57 7.84 -12.94
N PRO A 564 9.44 6.68 -12.30
CA PRO A 564 10.41 5.60 -12.46
C PRO A 564 10.62 5.23 -13.93
N SER A 565 11.87 4.99 -14.34
CA SER A 565 12.19 4.63 -15.73
C SER A 565 12.42 3.13 -15.91
N HIS A 566 12.37 2.34 -14.84
CA HIS A 566 12.66 0.91 -14.88
C HIS A 566 11.39 0.08 -15.17
N ALA A 567 11.60 -1.09 -15.78
CA ALA A 567 10.51 -1.95 -16.25
C ALA A 567 9.63 -2.51 -15.13
N ARG A 568 10.20 -2.72 -13.93
CA ARG A 568 9.47 -3.26 -12.76
C ARG A 568 8.29 -2.37 -12.38
N ALA A 569 8.46 -1.04 -12.43
CA ALA A 569 7.40 -0.08 -12.15
C ALA A 569 6.19 -0.19 -13.09
N TYR A 570 6.38 -0.84 -14.25
CA TYR A 570 5.36 -1.05 -15.26
C TYR A 570 4.92 -2.52 -15.38
N GLY A 571 5.37 -3.39 -14.46
CA GLY A 571 5.11 -4.82 -14.52
C GLY A 571 5.73 -5.51 -15.73
N VAL A 572 6.72 -4.87 -16.37
CA VAL A 572 7.45 -5.43 -17.50
C VAL A 572 8.59 -6.29 -16.94
N MET A 573 8.55 -7.59 -17.23
CA MET A 573 9.60 -8.51 -16.79
C MET A 573 10.86 -8.29 -17.62
N ILE A 574 11.97 -7.95 -16.95
CA ILE A 574 13.29 -7.80 -17.57
C ILE A 574 13.96 -9.17 -17.62
N ARG A 575 14.68 -9.44 -18.71
CA ARG A 575 15.54 -10.63 -18.80
C ARG A 575 16.79 -10.43 -17.95
N ILE A 576 17.45 -11.53 -17.57
CA ILE A 576 18.72 -11.48 -16.82
C ILE A 576 19.77 -10.68 -17.60
N ASP A 577 19.78 -10.78 -18.93
CA ASP A 577 20.71 -10.06 -19.82
C ASP A 577 20.32 -8.59 -20.09
N GLY A 578 19.34 -8.06 -19.37
CA GLY A 578 18.79 -6.71 -19.57
C GLY A 578 17.61 -6.66 -20.55
N PRO A 579 17.00 -5.47 -20.72
CA PRO A 579 15.88 -5.28 -21.65
C PRO A 579 16.39 -5.35 -23.10
N ASN A 580 15.67 -6.06 -23.95
CA ASN A 580 15.87 -5.96 -25.40
C ASN A 580 15.23 -4.67 -25.95
N ALA A 581 15.43 -4.37 -27.24
CA ALA A 581 14.88 -3.16 -27.86
C ALA A 581 13.34 -3.04 -27.72
N GLU A 582 12.61 -4.14 -27.87
CA GLU A 582 11.15 -4.16 -27.73
C GLU A 582 10.71 -3.86 -26.29
N GLN A 583 11.41 -4.38 -25.28
CA GLN A 583 11.17 -4.08 -23.88
C GLN A 583 11.50 -2.62 -23.57
N GLN A 584 12.58 -2.08 -24.15
CA GLN A 584 12.95 -0.68 -24.00
C GLN A 584 11.87 0.25 -24.57
N ASP A 585 11.40 -0.02 -25.80
CA ASP A 585 10.32 0.73 -26.42
C ASP A 585 9.03 0.67 -25.58
N ALA A 586 8.70 -0.50 -25.02
CA ALA A 586 7.54 -0.67 -24.14
C ALA A 586 7.67 0.12 -22.83
N ILE A 587 8.87 0.16 -22.23
CA ILE A 587 9.15 0.95 -21.02
C ILE A 587 8.98 2.45 -21.32
N GLU A 588 9.56 2.93 -22.42
CA GLU A 588 9.46 4.34 -22.83
C GLU A 588 8.01 4.74 -23.14
N GLU A 589 7.24 3.85 -23.78
CA GLU A 589 5.81 4.07 -23.99
C GLU A 589 5.05 4.17 -22.66
N GLN A 590 5.29 3.23 -21.73
CA GLN A 590 4.62 3.22 -20.42
C GLN A 590 4.98 4.45 -19.58
N GLU A 591 6.24 4.88 -19.62
CA GLU A 591 6.70 6.11 -18.98
C GLU A 591 5.98 7.33 -19.55
N SER A 592 5.92 7.46 -20.88
CA SER A 592 5.21 8.54 -21.55
C SER A 592 3.71 8.56 -21.18
N GLN A 593 3.09 7.38 -21.10
CA GLN A 593 1.71 7.24 -20.65
C GLN A 593 1.55 7.65 -19.17
N ALA A 594 2.47 7.25 -18.29
CA ALA A 594 2.49 7.60 -16.88
C ALA A 594 2.63 9.12 -16.68
N LEU A 595 3.56 9.76 -17.40
CA LEU A 595 3.71 11.22 -17.43
C LEU A 595 2.42 11.90 -17.91
N GLY A 596 1.78 11.34 -18.93
CA GLY A 596 0.46 11.80 -19.39
C GLY A 596 -0.61 11.71 -18.30
N ARG A 597 -0.62 10.67 -17.45
CA ARG A 597 -1.56 10.52 -16.33
C ARG A 597 -1.22 11.47 -15.18
N VAL A 598 0.04 11.61 -14.82
CA VAL A 598 0.55 12.57 -13.82
C VAL A 598 0.15 14.00 -14.18
N ASN A 599 0.35 14.42 -15.43
CA ASN A 599 -0.05 15.75 -15.92
C ASN A 599 -1.57 15.99 -15.91
N ARG A 600 -2.37 14.92 -15.89
CA ARG A 600 -3.83 14.97 -15.78
C ARG A 600 -4.34 14.77 -14.36
N CYS A 601 -3.45 14.70 -13.36
CA CYS A 601 -3.84 14.56 -11.97
C CYS A 601 -4.78 15.71 -11.56
N PRO A 602 -5.97 15.41 -11.01
CA PRO A 602 -6.88 16.43 -10.50
C PRO A 602 -6.16 17.34 -9.50
N TRP A 603 -6.50 18.63 -9.54
CA TRP A 603 -5.99 19.65 -8.61
C TRP A 603 -4.47 19.90 -8.64
N ALA A 604 -3.71 19.21 -9.50
CA ALA A 604 -2.27 19.45 -9.67
C ALA A 604 -1.95 20.91 -10.04
N PRO A 605 -2.68 21.61 -10.94
CA PRO A 605 -2.41 23.02 -11.22
C PRO A 605 -2.47 23.92 -9.96
N GLU A 606 -3.39 23.62 -9.04
CA GLU A 606 -3.58 24.36 -7.80
C GLU A 606 -2.47 24.03 -6.78
N ALA A 607 -2.12 22.76 -6.63
CA ALA A 607 -0.98 22.36 -5.82
C ALA A 607 0.34 22.98 -6.32
N VAL A 608 0.58 23.00 -7.63
CA VAL A 608 1.74 23.67 -8.24
C VAL A 608 1.72 25.17 -7.97
N ARG A 609 0.53 25.81 -7.98
CA ARG A 609 0.38 27.22 -7.63
C ARG A 609 0.75 27.48 -6.16
N TYR A 610 0.37 26.62 -5.22
CA TYR A 610 0.77 26.74 -3.82
C TYR A 610 2.26 26.47 -3.65
N ALA A 611 2.77 25.43 -4.29
CA ALA A 611 4.16 25.06 -4.22
C ALA A 611 5.07 26.22 -4.66
N LYS A 612 4.73 26.90 -5.77
CA LYS A 612 5.47 28.09 -6.24
C LYS A 612 5.41 29.27 -5.27
N GLN A 613 4.27 29.50 -4.61
CA GLN A 613 4.14 30.56 -3.60
C GLN A 613 5.01 30.26 -2.37
N VAL A 614 4.96 29.03 -1.86
CA VAL A 614 5.79 28.60 -0.72
C VAL A 614 7.27 28.62 -1.10
N ALA A 615 7.64 28.13 -2.28
CA ALA A 615 9.00 28.17 -2.81
C ALA A 615 9.56 29.60 -2.85
N LYS A 616 8.76 30.57 -3.33
CA LYS A 616 9.12 31.99 -3.30
C LYS A 616 9.28 32.51 -1.86
N ALA A 617 8.39 32.14 -0.95
CA ALA A 617 8.44 32.58 0.45
C ALA A 617 9.70 32.08 1.20
N ILE A 618 10.21 30.89 0.85
CA ILE A 618 11.43 30.32 1.44
C ILE A 618 12.72 30.74 0.72
N GLY A 619 12.63 31.66 -0.25
CA GLY A 619 13.77 32.18 -0.99
C GLY A 619 14.27 31.30 -2.14
N LEU A 620 13.45 30.36 -2.63
CA LEU A 620 13.78 29.41 -3.71
C LEU A 620 12.73 29.49 -4.85
N PRO A 621 12.56 30.63 -5.54
CA PRO A 621 11.38 30.88 -6.37
C PRO A 621 11.28 30.04 -7.66
N SER A 622 12.34 29.35 -8.08
CA SER A 622 12.34 28.50 -9.28
C SER A 622 12.80 27.06 -9.02
N PRO A 623 12.36 26.07 -9.82
CA PRO A 623 12.86 24.69 -9.73
C PRO A 623 14.38 24.58 -9.80
N LYS A 624 15.03 25.43 -10.61
CA LYS A 624 16.50 25.46 -10.73
C LYS A 624 17.19 25.92 -9.45
N GLU A 625 16.59 26.87 -8.73
CA GLU A 625 17.12 27.33 -7.43
C GLU A 625 16.88 26.30 -6.34
N ILE A 626 15.69 25.68 -6.31
CA ILE A 626 15.40 24.56 -5.41
C ILE A 626 16.41 23.43 -5.65
N ALA A 627 16.57 22.97 -6.89
CA ALA A 627 17.50 21.90 -7.24
C ALA A 627 18.94 22.26 -6.84
N ARG A 628 19.39 23.50 -7.06
CA ARG A 628 20.72 23.97 -6.65
C ARG A 628 20.89 23.98 -5.12
N PHE A 629 19.87 24.42 -4.39
CA PHE A 629 19.88 24.38 -2.94
C PHE A 629 19.96 22.93 -2.43
N LEU A 630 19.23 22.00 -3.05
CA LEU A 630 19.29 20.58 -2.69
C LEU A 630 20.65 19.93 -3.01
N GLN A 631 21.50 20.52 -3.86
CA GLN A 631 22.84 19.99 -4.14
C GLN A 631 23.85 20.22 -3.01
N THR A 632 23.60 21.15 -2.09
CA THR A 632 24.52 21.42 -0.97
C THR A 632 24.20 20.55 0.23
N GLY A 633 25.13 20.34 1.16
CA GLY A 633 24.87 19.62 2.42
C GLY A 633 24.61 18.12 2.26
N ALA A 634 24.24 17.47 3.36
CA ALA A 634 24.08 16.01 3.40
C ALA A 634 22.68 15.60 2.92
N GLY A 635 22.58 15.04 1.71
CA GLY A 635 21.32 14.73 1.05
C GLY A 635 20.36 13.89 1.88
N LEU A 636 20.85 12.84 2.56
CA LEU A 636 20.02 11.95 3.38
C LEU A 636 19.86 12.45 4.83
N SER A 637 20.90 12.99 5.45
CA SER A 637 20.94 13.25 6.90
C SER A 637 20.80 14.71 7.32
N ASP A 638 20.80 15.67 6.40
CA ASP A 638 20.60 17.10 6.71
C ASP A 638 19.20 17.56 6.25
N PRO A 639 18.18 17.59 7.13
CA PRO A 639 16.86 18.13 6.78
C PRO A 639 16.85 19.67 6.65
N GLY A 640 17.96 20.34 6.98
CA GLY A 640 18.08 21.79 6.99
C GLY A 640 17.50 22.43 8.26
N GLU A 641 17.44 23.76 8.26
CA GLU A 641 16.90 24.53 9.40
C GLU A 641 15.36 24.44 9.47
N LYS A 642 14.79 24.45 10.68
CA LYS A 642 13.33 24.59 10.87
C LYS A 642 12.92 26.04 10.58
N ILE A 643 11.96 26.22 9.69
CA ILE A 643 11.40 27.52 9.30
C ILE A 643 9.89 27.55 9.51
N SER A 644 9.36 28.75 9.74
CA SER A 644 7.92 29.00 9.69
C SER A 644 7.52 29.42 8.28
N ILE A 645 6.48 28.79 7.74
CA ILE A 645 5.80 29.18 6.49
C ILE A 645 4.37 29.67 6.75
N ALA A 646 4.02 29.93 8.01
CA ALA A 646 2.69 30.38 8.41
C ALA A 646 2.18 31.59 7.62
N PRO A 647 2.99 32.63 7.34
CA PRO A 647 2.51 33.81 6.61
C PRO A 647 1.97 33.47 5.21
N VAL A 648 2.73 32.72 4.41
CA VAL A 648 2.33 32.35 3.04
C VAL A 648 1.14 31.37 3.05
N LEU A 649 1.06 30.48 4.03
CA LEU A 649 -0.07 29.57 4.16
C LEU A 649 -1.38 30.30 4.53
N ARG A 650 -1.31 31.31 5.40
CA ARG A 650 -2.47 32.17 5.72
C ARG A 650 -2.91 32.98 4.51
N GLU A 651 -1.98 33.46 3.69
CA GLU A 651 -2.31 34.14 2.42
C GLU A 651 -3.04 33.20 1.46
N ILE A 652 -2.59 31.95 1.33
CA ILE A 652 -3.25 30.91 0.53
C ILE A 652 -4.66 30.64 1.06
N LEU A 653 -4.84 30.41 2.36
CA LEU A 653 -6.16 30.19 2.97
C LEU A 653 -7.11 31.36 2.70
N LYS A 654 -6.63 32.60 2.85
CA LYS A 654 -7.42 33.80 2.58
C LYS A 654 -7.85 33.88 1.11
N ALA A 655 -6.95 33.56 0.19
CA ALA A 655 -7.28 33.49 -1.24
C ALA A 655 -8.35 32.42 -1.53
N GLN A 656 -8.19 31.22 -0.98
CA GLN A 656 -9.19 30.15 -1.10
C GLN A 656 -10.56 30.54 -0.55
N GLN A 657 -10.60 31.25 0.58
CA GLN A 657 -11.86 31.73 1.16
C GLN A 657 -12.56 32.73 0.21
N VAL A 658 -11.82 33.69 -0.33
CA VAL A 658 -12.36 34.68 -1.28
C VAL A 658 -12.88 34.00 -2.55
N GLU A 659 -12.16 33.01 -3.08
CA GLU A 659 -12.60 32.24 -4.26
C GLU A 659 -13.87 31.41 -3.99
N ARG A 660 -13.99 30.82 -2.79
CA ARG A 660 -15.19 30.10 -2.36
C ARG A 660 -16.39 31.03 -2.22
N GLU A 661 -16.24 32.15 -1.51
CA GLU A 661 -17.30 33.15 -1.34
C GLU A 661 -17.77 33.71 -2.69
N ALA A 662 -16.84 33.92 -3.64
CA ALA A 662 -17.15 34.34 -5.00
C ALA A 662 -17.95 33.27 -5.76
N SER A 663 -17.55 32.00 -5.64
CA SER A 663 -18.21 30.86 -6.28
C SER A 663 -19.62 30.65 -5.74
N GLU A 664 -19.81 30.68 -4.41
CA GLU A 664 -21.11 30.59 -3.76
C GLU A 664 -22.03 31.75 -4.16
N ARG A 665 -21.48 32.98 -4.25
CA ARG A 665 -22.23 34.15 -4.71
C ARG A 665 -22.66 34.01 -6.18
N GLN A 666 -21.79 33.45 -7.02
CA GLN A 666 -22.10 33.18 -8.43
C GLN A 666 -23.19 32.12 -8.55
N GLU A 667 -23.13 31.05 -7.77
CA GLU A 667 -24.15 30.00 -7.73
C GLU A 667 -25.49 30.53 -7.22
N LEU A 668 -25.49 31.30 -6.12
CA LEU A 668 -26.68 31.95 -5.60
C LEU A 668 -27.33 32.88 -6.64
N ASN A 669 -26.51 33.64 -7.38
CA ASN A 669 -26.98 34.50 -8.46
C ASN A 669 -27.53 33.69 -9.65
N ALA A 670 -26.89 32.58 -10.01
CA ALA A 670 -27.38 31.66 -11.04
C ALA A 670 -28.73 31.06 -10.64
N ASN A 671 -28.86 30.59 -9.40
CA ASN A 671 -30.09 30.05 -8.82
C ASN A 671 -31.19 31.11 -8.76
N ARG A 672 -30.87 32.36 -8.41
CA ARG A 672 -31.82 33.49 -8.46
C ARG A 672 -32.30 33.79 -9.88
N ARG A 673 -31.42 33.71 -10.88
CA ARG A 673 -31.78 33.90 -12.30
C ARG A 673 -32.57 32.73 -12.88
N ALA A 674 -32.32 31.52 -12.40
CA ALA A 674 -32.99 30.29 -12.85
C ALA A 674 -34.38 30.10 -12.23
N ARG A 675 -34.66 30.72 -11.06
CA ARG A 675 -36.00 30.70 -10.47
C ARG A 675 -36.99 31.31 -11.47
N PRO A 676 -37.99 30.54 -11.96
CA PRO A 676 -38.98 31.09 -12.87
C PRO A 676 -39.61 32.31 -12.21
N LYS A 677 -39.64 33.45 -12.92
CA LYS A 677 -40.34 34.65 -12.46
C LYS A 677 -41.73 34.18 -12.06
N ALA A 678 -42.03 34.16 -10.76
CA ALA A 678 -43.31 33.70 -10.26
C ALA A 678 -44.37 34.40 -11.10
N ASN A 679 -45.20 33.62 -11.81
CA ASN A 679 -46.28 34.18 -12.63
C ASN A 679 -47.01 35.17 -11.73
N LYS A 680 -46.87 36.48 -12.04
CA LYS A 680 -47.61 37.51 -11.32
C LYS A 680 -49.06 37.01 -11.32
N PRO A 681 -49.69 36.81 -10.16
CA PRO A 681 -51.03 36.26 -10.10
C PRO A 681 -51.86 37.08 -11.07
N ASN A 682 -52.41 36.41 -12.07
CA ASN A 682 -53.17 37.05 -13.11
C ASN A 682 -54.42 37.60 -12.41
N VAL A 683 -54.39 38.87 -12.01
CA VAL A 683 -55.50 39.58 -11.39
C VAL A 683 -56.56 39.76 -12.50
N LYS A 684 -57.22 38.66 -12.85
CA LYS A 684 -58.48 38.72 -13.58
C LYS A 684 -59.45 39.41 -12.64
N LYS A 685 -59.77 40.65 -12.98
CA LYS A 685 -60.89 41.44 -12.47
C LYS A 685 -62.05 40.52 -12.12
N ARG A 686 -62.29 40.28 -10.82
CA ARG A 686 -63.59 39.83 -10.32
C ARG A 686 -64.57 40.97 -10.65
N LYS A 687 -65.30 40.82 -11.76
CA LYS A 687 -66.52 41.60 -11.99
C LYS A 687 -67.51 41.22 -10.88
N LYS A 688 -68.02 42.23 -10.17
CA LYS A 688 -69.16 42.14 -9.26
C LYS A 688 -70.33 41.46 -9.99
N ILE A 689 -70.92 40.46 -9.34
CA ILE A 689 -72.36 40.13 -9.46
C ILE A 689 -72.94 40.50 -8.10
#